data_AF-A0AAD4PIG7-F1
#
_entry.id   AF-A0AAD4PIG7-F1
#
_cell.length_a   1.000
_cell.length_b   1.000
_cell.length_c   1.000
_cell.angle_alpha   90.00
_cell.angle_beta   90.00
_cell.angle_gamma   90.00
#
_symmetry.space_group_name_H-M   'P 1'
#
loop_
_entity.id
_entity.type
_entity.pdbx_description
1 polymer ?
#
loop_
_entity_poly.entity_id
_entity_poly.type
_entity_poly.pdbx_seq_one_letter_code
_entity_poly.pdbx_strand_id
1 'polypeptide(L)'
;MLKVVGASWQKTRIGTYILIGAGLLVIGAFFIGYMERPAYDGTYCATALWTKKFGYQIENWKQQNDLVNIPKGVARICYKDSVFENGWAQIEVETQRSYPDVVQAYAAGMLEGSLTWKNIYNQWANTISSSCQRDESSAKFCEWLRELLTNNFEQMKAQATAHADHDHYWHQVQLFLSQLEGMESGYIRGATRARSDLEEEISLSDFLLMNAAADIQDLKVYYENYVLANGTSDGVSGNKNFFLPSASMLTRIMRPDQTPQSLQALQLLFGHSTAGSYSSMLRIQKRYKFHYHFAPDTRSNTVPGVDITFTGYPGILGSTDDFYVVKGRQVQSIVGGVGIKNENLALWRDVKVEQMVPLVARVMAANRIAQNRHTWVRAMSRHPFTGAKQWITVDLNKLGAQDNLFNTLDTDEKHDDAAVRVNEKDTAAIRERHDQLKNMVWILEQLPGRIHSKDVTENFILAGNNTWLANGMPYFEDILEASGISRDNYSNDQELTPADEAELTTLEAVDKYLRKRGFRGDLLGEESIAYGNIDLKLFSYNARLGISDYKAFAGPIFLRLQHPQPRTSEGSRLQSENEAAPAAIGDERLSVAIDDAAALAEMELITERRSVRNDMRAIAMRKIGSGPFKWSDMNSLDDGNHEGHPNEWNFDKVSPKWAW
;
A
#
# COMPACT_ATOMS: atom_id res chain seq x y z
N MET A 1 76.63 -24.87 -48.80
CA MET A 1 76.48 -25.24 -47.37
C MET A 1 76.44 -23.97 -46.54
N LEU A 2 75.27 -23.59 -46.03
CA LEU A 2 75.14 -22.52 -45.04
C LEU A 2 75.24 -23.15 -43.65
N LYS A 3 76.26 -22.74 -42.87
CA LYS A 3 76.43 -23.14 -41.47
C LYS A 3 75.34 -22.45 -40.64
N VAL A 4 74.41 -23.25 -40.13
CA VAL A 4 73.40 -22.84 -39.16
C VAL A 4 74.12 -22.50 -37.85
N VAL A 5 74.14 -21.21 -37.49
CA VAL A 5 74.69 -20.73 -36.23
C VAL A 5 73.71 -21.12 -35.13
N GLY A 6 74.14 -22.01 -34.23
CA GLY A 6 73.32 -22.51 -33.14
C GLY A 6 72.83 -21.39 -32.24
N ALA A 7 71.51 -21.29 -32.08
CA ALA A 7 70.90 -20.43 -31.08
C ALA A 7 71.43 -20.82 -29.69
N SER A 8 71.81 -19.83 -28.88
CA SER A 8 72.20 -20.04 -27.48
C SER A 8 71.07 -20.76 -26.75
N TRP A 9 71.34 -21.99 -26.30
CA TRP A 9 70.36 -22.85 -25.60
C TRP A 9 69.67 -22.14 -24.43
N GLN A 10 70.39 -21.25 -23.76
CA GLN A 10 69.88 -20.42 -22.66
C GLN A 10 68.88 -19.37 -23.14
N LYS A 11 69.11 -18.74 -24.30
CA LYS A 11 68.16 -17.79 -24.93
C LYS A 11 66.89 -18.52 -25.40
N THR A 12 67.02 -19.72 -25.95
CA THR A 12 65.87 -20.54 -26.35
C THR A 12 65.02 -20.92 -25.14
N ARG A 13 65.64 -21.32 -24.02
CA ARG A 13 64.94 -21.68 -22.78
C ARG A 13 64.21 -20.50 -22.13
N ILE A 14 64.83 -19.32 -22.12
CA ILE A 14 64.17 -18.08 -21.64
C ILE A 14 62.99 -17.72 -22.54
N GLY A 15 63.15 -17.81 -23.87
CA GLY A 15 62.07 -17.58 -24.82
C GLY A 15 60.89 -18.54 -24.63
N THR A 16 61.16 -19.82 -24.36
CA THR A 16 60.13 -20.81 -24.04
C THR A 16 59.40 -20.48 -22.74
N TYR A 17 60.09 -20.07 -21.68
CA TYR A 17 59.44 -19.68 -20.42
C TYR A 17 58.58 -18.42 -20.57
N ILE A 18 59.02 -17.44 -21.37
CA ILE A 18 58.23 -16.24 -21.68
C ILE A 18 56.97 -16.63 -22.46
N LEU A 19 57.08 -17.53 -23.45
CA LEU A 19 55.92 -17.99 -24.22
C LEU A 19 54.93 -18.80 -23.36
N ILE A 20 55.42 -19.64 -22.45
CA ILE A 20 54.58 -20.37 -21.50
C ILE A 20 53.90 -19.39 -20.55
N GLY A 21 54.63 -18.41 -20.01
CA GLY A 21 54.07 -17.36 -19.14
C GLY A 21 53.02 -16.52 -19.85
N ALA A 22 53.27 -16.11 -21.09
CA ALA A 22 52.31 -15.39 -21.92
C ALA A 22 51.08 -16.26 -22.24
N GLY A 23 51.28 -17.54 -22.55
CA GLY A 23 50.20 -18.49 -22.77
C GLY A 23 49.31 -18.67 -21.53
N LEU A 24 49.91 -18.80 -20.34
CA LEU A 24 49.18 -18.88 -19.08
C LEU A 24 48.42 -17.58 -18.76
N LEU A 25 49.00 -16.42 -19.07
CA LEU A 25 48.30 -15.13 -18.92
C LEU A 25 47.12 -14.99 -19.87
N VAL A 26 47.25 -15.44 -21.12
CA VAL A 26 46.13 -15.46 -22.08
C VAL A 26 45.04 -16.42 -21.62
N ILE A 27 45.39 -17.63 -21.16
CA ILE A 27 44.43 -18.59 -20.60
C ILE A 27 43.75 -18.00 -19.36
N GLY A 28 44.49 -17.34 -18.46
CA GLY A 28 43.94 -16.65 -17.30
C GLY A 28 43.00 -15.50 -17.69
N ALA A 29 43.34 -14.73 -18.71
CA ALA A 29 42.50 -13.66 -19.23
C ALA A 29 41.21 -14.19 -19.87
N PHE A 30 41.28 -15.32 -20.60
CA PHE A 30 40.09 -16.01 -21.10
C PHE A 30 39.24 -16.55 -19.96
N PHE A 31 39.83 -17.13 -18.92
CA PHE A 31 39.10 -17.59 -17.73
C PHE A 31 38.38 -16.44 -17.03
N ILE A 32 39.07 -15.32 -16.78
CA ILE A 32 38.48 -14.12 -16.14
C ILE A 32 37.42 -13.46 -17.04
N GLY A 33 37.62 -13.50 -18.36
CA GLY A 33 36.67 -12.97 -19.35
C GLY A 33 35.40 -13.82 -19.51
N TYR A 34 35.51 -15.14 -19.33
CA TYR A 34 34.38 -16.09 -19.37
C TYR A 34 33.71 -16.33 -18.02
N MET A 35 34.33 -15.90 -16.91
CA MET A 35 33.64 -15.87 -15.63
C MET A 35 32.46 -14.91 -15.73
N GLU A 36 31.25 -15.45 -15.58
CA GLU A 36 30.04 -14.64 -15.44
C GLU A 36 30.24 -13.65 -14.30
N ARG A 37 30.29 -12.36 -14.64
CA ARG A 37 30.32 -11.31 -13.63
C ARG A 37 28.99 -11.37 -12.88
N PRO A 38 28.98 -11.29 -11.53
CA PRO A 38 27.73 -11.15 -10.80
C PRO A 38 27.01 -9.91 -11.33
N ALA A 39 25.87 -10.11 -11.99
CA ALA A 39 24.97 -9.02 -12.31
C ALA A 39 24.27 -8.63 -11.02
N TYR A 40 24.57 -7.44 -10.49
CA TYR A 40 23.92 -6.94 -9.29
C TYR A 40 22.53 -6.41 -9.66
N ASP A 41 21.49 -7.02 -9.10
CA ASP A 41 20.08 -6.72 -9.40
C ASP A 41 19.48 -5.58 -8.55
N GLY A 42 20.28 -5.05 -7.62
CA GLY A 42 19.88 -4.00 -6.66
C GLY A 42 19.17 -4.54 -5.42
N THR A 43 19.06 -5.87 -5.25
CA THR A 43 18.38 -6.49 -4.10
C THR A 43 19.36 -6.74 -2.96
N TYR A 44 19.04 -6.23 -1.78
CA TYR A 44 19.79 -6.43 -0.54
C TYR A 44 19.02 -7.34 0.39
N CYS A 45 19.66 -8.35 0.96
CA CYS A 45 18.98 -9.26 1.86
C CYS A 45 19.70 -9.35 3.20
N ALA A 46 18.97 -9.71 4.24
CA ALA A 46 19.51 -9.86 5.58
C ALA A 46 18.78 -10.95 6.34
N THR A 47 19.49 -11.61 7.25
CA THR A 47 18.94 -12.65 8.13
C THR A 47 19.13 -12.22 9.58
N ALA A 48 18.07 -12.33 10.37
CA ALA A 48 18.14 -12.20 11.82
C ALA A 48 18.28 -13.60 12.45
N LEU A 49 19.37 -13.80 13.18
CA LEU A 49 19.62 -14.95 14.03
C LEU A 49 19.27 -14.59 15.47
N TRP A 50 18.81 -15.57 16.24
CA TRP A 50 18.50 -15.36 17.65
C TRP A 50 18.79 -16.61 18.47
N THR A 51 19.32 -16.39 19.67
CA THR A 51 19.34 -17.40 20.73
C THR A 51 19.04 -16.72 22.07
N LYS A 52 18.54 -17.49 23.05
CA LYS A 52 18.33 -16.99 24.42
C LYS A 52 19.60 -16.40 25.07
N LYS A 53 20.79 -16.86 24.66
CA LYS A 53 22.07 -16.45 25.25
C LYS A 53 22.66 -15.19 24.60
N PHE A 54 22.52 -15.05 23.28
CA PHE A 54 23.19 -13.99 22.51
C PHE A 54 22.24 -12.90 21.99
N GLY A 55 20.93 -13.04 22.19
CA GLY A 55 19.96 -12.08 21.67
C GLY A 55 19.92 -12.09 20.13
N TYR A 56 19.63 -10.94 19.53
CA TYR A 56 19.49 -10.79 18.07
C TYR A 56 20.80 -10.42 17.38
N GLN A 57 21.13 -11.11 16.30
CA GLN A 57 22.24 -10.79 15.41
C GLN A 57 21.74 -10.69 13.97
N ILE A 58 22.14 -9.66 13.22
CA ILE A 58 21.82 -9.52 11.80
C ILE A 58 23.06 -9.84 10.98
N GLU A 59 22.88 -10.71 10.00
CA GLU A 59 23.83 -10.98 8.93
C GLU A 59 23.31 -10.34 7.65
N ASN A 60 24.09 -9.42 7.06
CA ASN A 60 23.73 -8.77 5.81
C ASN A 60 24.33 -9.57 4.64
N TRP A 61 23.47 -10.06 3.77
CA TRP A 61 23.85 -10.73 2.54
C TRP A 61 23.94 -9.65 1.45
N LYS A 62 25.12 -9.53 0.83
CA LYS A 62 25.34 -8.58 -0.28
C LYS A 62 24.39 -8.91 -1.45
N GLN A 63 24.37 -8.06 -2.46
CA GLN A 63 23.69 -8.29 -3.74
C GLN A 63 24.22 -9.59 -4.38
N GLN A 64 23.63 -10.73 -4.05
CA GLN A 64 23.99 -12.05 -4.54
C GLN A 64 22.80 -12.60 -5.32
N ASN A 65 23.09 -13.23 -6.46
CA ASN A 65 22.07 -13.80 -7.35
C ASN A 65 21.44 -15.10 -6.82
N ASP A 66 21.88 -15.58 -5.66
CA ASP A 66 21.35 -16.78 -5.02
C ASP A 66 20.40 -16.42 -3.87
N LEU A 67 19.30 -15.75 -4.23
CA LEU A 67 18.25 -15.36 -3.29
C LEU A 67 17.59 -16.57 -2.61
N VAL A 68 17.65 -17.74 -3.24
CA VAL A 68 17.03 -18.98 -2.76
C VAL A 68 17.74 -19.51 -1.51
N ASN A 69 19.07 -19.43 -1.47
CA ASN A 69 19.89 -20.03 -0.41
C ASN A 69 20.19 -19.09 0.77
N ILE A 70 19.53 -17.93 0.85
CA ILE A 70 19.65 -17.03 2.01
C ILE A 70 19.16 -17.75 3.28
N PRO A 71 19.98 -17.89 4.33
CA PRO A 71 19.60 -18.55 5.57
C PRO A 71 18.32 -17.96 6.16
N LYS A 72 17.45 -18.85 6.63
CA LYS A 72 16.13 -18.46 7.15
C LYS A 72 16.20 -17.75 8.51
N GLY A 73 17.16 -18.12 9.36
CA GLY A 73 17.28 -17.59 10.72
C GLY A 73 15.98 -17.69 11.52
N VAL A 74 15.74 -16.72 12.39
CA VAL A 74 14.40 -16.41 12.92
C VAL A 74 13.55 -15.76 11.85
N ALA A 75 14.16 -14.80 11.15
CA ALA A 75 13.55 -14.06 10.07
C ALA A 75 14.61 -13.72 9.02
N ARG A 76 14.18 -13.56 7.77
CA ARG A 76 14.97 -13.01 6.68
C ARG A 76 14.17 -11.98 5.91
N ILE A 77 14.87 -11.04 5.30
CA ILE A 77 14.30 -9.98 4.47
C ILE A 77 15.08 -9.87 3.16
N CYS A 78 14.40 -9.52 2.07
CA CYS A 78 15.01 -8.94 0.88
C CYS A 78 14.35 -7.59 0.59
N TYR A 79 15.16 -6.60 0.23
CA TYR A 79 14.79 -5.22 -0.03
C TYR A 79 15.39 -4.77 -1.35
N LYS A 80 14.56 -4.17 -2.22
CA LYS A 80 14.99 -3.48 -3.42
C LYS A 80 14.45 -2.06 -3.41
N ASP A 81 15.35 -1.08 -3.50
CA ASP A 81 14.98 0.32 -3.63
C ASP A 81 14.87 0.70 -5.11
N SER A 82 13.66 0.58 -5.67
CA SER A 82 13.38 0.92 -7.07
C SER A 82 12.52 2.18 -7.23
N VAL A 83 12.50 3.06 -6.22
CA VAL A 83 11.71 4.31 -6.24
C VAL A 83 12.05 5.17 -7.48
N PHE A 84 13.33 5.30 -7.84
CA PHE A 84 13.75 6.05 -9.03
C PHE A 84 13.53 5.28 -10.35
N GLU A 85 13.38 3.96 -10.31
CA GLU A 85 13.15 3.14 -11.51
C GLU A 85 11.66 3.08 -11.86
N ASN A 86 10.80 2.97 -10.85
CA ASN A 86 9.39 2.64 -11.04
C ASN A 86 8.44 3.21 -9.97
N GLY A 87 8.94 4.08 -9.08
CA GLY A 87 8.15 4.71 -8.02
C GLY A 87 7.84 3.83 -6.81
N TRP A 88 8.33 2.59 -6.77
CA TRP A 88 8.14 1.67 -5.64
C TRP A 88 9.46 1.13 -5.12
N ALA A 89 9.63 1.15 -3.81
CA ALA A 89 10.49 0.20 -3.12
C ALA A 89 9.76 -1.16 -2.97
N GLN A 90 10.50 -2.23 -2.67
CA GLN A 90 9.92 -3.55 -2.44
C GLN A 90 10.61 -4.24 -1.27
N ILE A 91 9.84 -4.82 -0.34
CA ILE A 91 10.36 -5.74 0.68
C ILE A 91 9.59 -7.04 0.74
N GLU A 92 10.32 -8.11 1.01
CA GLU A 92 9.77 -9.40 1.36
C GLU A 92 10.40 -9.90 2.65
N VAL A 93 9.57 -10.22 3.64
CA VAL A 93 10.01 -10.68 4.96
C VAL A 93 9.39 -12.04 5.25
N GLU A 94 10.21 -13.01 5.68
CA GLU A 94 9.76 -14.35 6.06
C GLU A 94 10.27 -14.70 7.45
N THR A 95 9.39 -15.17 8.33
CA THR A 95 9.76 -15.64 9.68
C THR A 95 9.69 -17.17 9.76
N GLN A 96 10.17 -17.76 10.86
CA GLN A 96 10.18 -19.21 11.04
C GLN A 96 9.35 -19.65 12.25
N ARG A 97 8.38 -20.56 12.00
CA ARG A 97 7.42 -21.09 13.00
C ARG A 97 8.07 -21.75 14.23
N SER A 98 9.35 -22.10 14.16
CA SER A 98 10.07 -22.81 15.22
C SER A 98 10.48 -21.89 16.37
N TYR A 99 10.39 -20.58 16.19
CA TYR A 99 10.74 -19.57 17.20
C TYR A 99 9.49 -18.99 17.87
N PRO A 100 9.61 -18.48 19.12
CA PRO A 100 8.52 -17.75 19.76
C PRO A 100 8.07 -16.57 18.91
N ASP A 101 6.75 -16.33 18.82
CA ASP A 101 6.20 -15.33 17.91
C ASP A 101 6.70 -13.90 18.20
N VAL A 102 6.85 -13.52 19.47
CA VAL A 102 7.40 -12.22 19.86
C VAL A 102 8.82 -12.04 19.33
N VAL A 103 9.62 -13.13 19.30
CA VAL A 103 10.98 -13.12 18.75
C VAL A 103 10.94 -12.98 17.23
N GLN A 104 10.00 -13.66 16.58
CA GLN A 104 9.77 -13.52 15.13
C GLN A 104 9.37 -12.08 14.77
N ALA A 105 8.44 -11.49 15.52
CA ALA A 105 7.91 -10.16 15.27
C ALA A 105 8.96 -9.06 15.44
N TYR A 106 9.68 -9.06 16.56
CA TYR A 106 10.76 -8.11 16.79
C TYR A 106 11.87 -8.26 15.74
N ALA A 107 12.25 -9.49 15.38
CA ALA A 107 13.25 -9.72 14.34
C ALA A 107 12.80 -9.20 12.96
N ALA A 108 11.54 -9.41 12.58
CA ALA A 108 10.97 -8.91 11.34
C ALA A 108 11.01 -7.38 11.28
N GLY A 109 10.59 -6.70 12.36
CA GLY A 109 10.67 -5.26 12.49
C GLY A 109 12.10 -4.74 12.37
N MET A 110 13.02 -5.35 13.12
CA MET A 110 14.44 -4.96 13.14
C MET A 110 15.12 -5.12 11.78
N LEU A 111 14.77 -6.17 11.02
CA LEU A 111 15.27 -6.35 9.66
C LEU A 111 14.74 -5.29 8.69
N GLU A 112 13.43 -5.00 8.73
CA GLU A 112 12.82 -3.96 7.90
C GLU A 112 13.39 -2.59 8.23
N GLY A 113 13.41 -2.22 9.51
CA GLY A 113 13.99 -0.96 9.98
C GLY A 113 15.44 -0.80 9.53
N SER A 114 16.24 -1.86 9.60
CA SER A 114 17.67 -1.80 9.25
C SER A 114 17.93 -1.68 7.75
N LEU A 115 17.18 -2.38 6.91
CA LEU A 115 17.39 -2.29 5.45
C LEU A 115 16.73 -1.05 4.83
N THR A 116 15.63 -0.56 5.41
CA THR A 116 14.86 0.57 4.86
C THR A 116 15.09 1.89 5.59
N TRP A 117 16.07 1.95 6.51
CA TRP A 117 16.31 3.08 7.42
C TRP A 117 16.29 4.46 6.75
N LYS A 118 16.91 4.61 5.58
CA LYS A 118 16.96 5.90 4.88
C LYS A 118 15.59 6.30 4.31
N ASN A 119 14.84 5.36 3.76
CA ASN A 119 13.48 5.61 3.29
C ASN A 119 12.52 5.86 4.45
N ILE A 120 12.74 5.26 5.63
CA ILE A 120 12.01 5.58 6.86
C ILE A 120 12.24 7.04 7.25
N TYR A 121 13.51 7.47 7.30
CA TYR A 121 13.86 8.87 7.59
C TYR A 121 13.21 9.84 6.61
N ASN A 122 13.36 9.59 5.30
CA ASN A 122 12.81 10.48 4.29
C ASN A 122 11.28 10.55 4.39
N GLN A 123 10.59 9.41 4.61
CA GLN A 123 9.14 9.39 4.80
C GLN A 123 8.71 10.19 6.04
N TRP A 124 9.40 10.01 7.17
CA TRP A 124 9.15 10.76 8.40
C TRP A 124 9.39 12.27 8.20
N ALA A 125 10.49 12.65 7.55
CA ALA A 125 10.86 14.03 7.27
C ALA A 125 9.80 14.70 6.37
N ASN A 126 9.33 13.99 5.34
CA ASN A 126 8.36 14.50 4.37
C ASN A 126 6.95 14.64 4.95
N THR A 127 6.61 13.85 5.96
CA THR A 127 5.23 13.77 6.48
C THR A 127 5.11 14.30 7.90
N ILE A 128 5.64 13.57 8.89
CA ILE A 128 5.45 13.89 10.32
C ILE A 128 6.25 15.13 10.70
N SER A 129 7.55 15.17 10.40
CA SER A 129 8.41 16.29 10.80
C SER A 129 7.94 17.61 10.19
N SER A 130 7.75 17.64 8.86
CA SER A 130 7.29 18.82 8.13
C SER A 130 5.93 19.31 8.64
N SER A 131 4.97 18.40 8.87
CA SER A 131 3.63 18.77 9.36
C SER A 131 3.67 19.33 10.77
N CYS A 132 4.47 18.73 11.67
CA CYS A 132 4.56 19.18 13.05
C CYS A 132 5.33 20.50 13.21
N GLN A 133 6.22 20.85 12.28
CA GLN A 133 7.01 22.08 12.30
C GLN A 133 6.36 23.25 11.54
N ARG A 134 5.23 23.02 10.88
CA ARG A 134 4.58 24.01 10.01
C ARG A 134 4.20 25.30 10.74
N ASP A 135 3.54 25.17 11.89
CA ASP A 135 3.00 26.28 12.67
C ASP A 135 2.79 25.87 14.14
N GLU A 136 2.57 26.84 15.02
CA GLU A 136 2.41 26.60 16.46
C GLU A 136 1.21 25.69 16.81
N SER A 137 0.11 25.79 16.05
CA SER A 137 -1.09 24.96 16.26
C SER A 137 -0.82 23.50 15.91
N SER A 138 -0.10 23.28 14.81
CA SER A 138 0.33 21.96 14.34
C SER A 138 1.34 21.33 15.30
N ALA A 139 2.28 22.13 15.83
CA ALA A 139 3.22 21.68 16.86
C ALA A 139 2.49 21.21 18.12
N LYS A 140 1.56 22.01 18.66
CA LYS A 140 0.73 21.66 19.83
C LYS A 140 -0.10 20.40 19.61
N PHE A 141 -0.70 20.25 18.42
CA PHE A 141 -1.42 19.04 18.06
C PHE A 141 -0.50 17.80 18.06
N CYS A 142 0.70 17.90 17.49
CA CYS A 142 1.65 16.80 17.47
C CYS A 142 2.16 16.43 18.87
N GLU A 143 2.39 17.41 19.75
CA GLU A 143 2.75 17.16 21.15
C GLU A 143 1.66 16.36 21.88
N TRP A 144 0.40 16.81 21.78
CA TRP A 144 -0.75 16.10 22.34
C TRP A 144 -0.88 14.68 21.75
N LEU A 145 -0.70 14.54 20.44
CA LEU A 145 -0.82 13.26 19.75
C LEU A 145 0.28 12.28 20.17
N ARG A 146 1.52 12.74 20.36
CA ARG A 146 2.63 11.94 20.88
C ARG A 146 2.34 11.41 22.28
N GLU A 147 1.83 12.27 23.16
CA GLU A 147 1.45 11.87 24.52
C GLU A 147 0.33 10.82 24.50
N LEU A 148 -0.75 11.07 23.75
CA LEU A 148 -1.86 10.14 23.59
C LEU A 148 -1.39 8.78 23.09
N LEU A 149 -0.62 8.76 22.00
CA LEU A 149 -0.17 7.52 21.37
C LEU A 149 0.81 6.74 22.25
N THR A 150 1.69 7.43 22.97
CA THR A 150 2.63 6.79 23.92
C THR A 150 1.87 6.14 25.07
N ASN A 151 0.90 6.85 25.65
CA ASN A 151 0.05 6.30 26.72
C ASN A 151 -0.78 5.11 26.23
N ASN A 152 -1.35 5.20 25.02
CA ASN A 152 -2.09 4.10 24.41
C ASN A 152 -1.19 2.90 24.15
N PHE A 153 0.03 3.11 23.68
CA PHE A 153 1.01 2.06 23.43
C PHE A 153 1.30 1.25 24.70
N GLU A 154 1.62 1.92 25.81
CA GLU A 154 1.90 1.27 27.09
C GLU A 154 0.69 0.50 27.62
N GLN A 155 -0.51 1.09 27.54
CA GLN A 155 -1.76 0.41 27.94
C GLN A 155 -2.07 -0.80 27.07
N MET A 156 -1.93 -0.67 25.74
CA MET A 156 -2.14 -1.78 24.80
C MET A 156 -1.13 -2.89 25.05
N LYS A 157 0.13 -2.58 25.32
CA LYS A 157 1.17 -3.57 25.64
C LYS A 157 0.84 -4.35 26.91
N ALA A 158 0.36 -3.65 27.95
CA ALA A 158 -0.10 -4.28 29.19
C ALA A 158 -1.34 -5.19 28.96
N GLN A 159 -2.35 -4.68 28.24
CA GLN A 159 -3.56 -5.45 27.91
C GLN A 159 -3.24 -6.66 27.04
N ALA A 160 -2.43 -6.49 26.01
CA ALA A 160 -2.04 -7.56 25.10
C ALA A 160 -1.30 -8.67 25.86
N THR A 161 -0.37 -8.32 26.74
CA THR A 161 0.36 -9.29 27.57
C THR A 161 -0.56 -10.05 28.53
N ALA A 162 -1.53 -9.35 29.14
CA ALA A 162 -2.48 -9.97 30.07
C ALA A 162 -3.46 -10.94 29.38
N HIS A 163 -3.72 -10.76 28.08
CA HIS A 163 -4.75 -11.50 27.36
C HIS A 163 -4.23 -12.43 26.26
N ALA A 164 -2.94 -12.36 25.87
CA ALA A 164 -2.38 -13.11 24.74
C ALA A 164 -2.58 -14.63 24.82
N ASP A 165 -2.56 -15.21 26.02
CA ASP A 165 -2.71 -16.66 26.22
C ASP A 165 -4.14 -17.18 25.92
N HIS A 166 -5.15 -16.31 25.92
CA HIS A 166 -6.57 -16.70 25.82
C HIS A 166 -7.34 -15.92 24.75
N ASP A 167 -6.80 -14.82 24.24
CA ASP A 167 -7.40 -14.02 23.17
C ASP A 167 -6.43 -13.85 22.01
N HIS A 168 -6.69 -14.58 20.93
CA HIS A 168 -5.87 -14.59 19.72
C HIS A 168 -5.68 -13.20 19.10
N TYR A 169 -6.68 -12.32 19.24
CA TYR A 169 -6.56 -10.95 18.75
C TYR A 169 -5.52 -10.17 19.55
N TRP A 170 -5.56 -10.25 20.87
CA TRP A 170 -4.60 -9.55 21.74
C TRP A 170 -3.19 -10.12 21.59
N HIS A 171 -3.03 -11.42 21.33
CA HIS A 171 -1.75 -11.99 20.91
C HIS A 171 -1.24 -11.31 19.63
N GLN A 172 -2.07 -11.20 18.58
CA GLN A 172 -1.62 -10.52 17.35
C GLN A 172 -1.32 -9.03 17.53
N VAL A 173 -2.05 -8.34 18.41
CA VAL A 173 -1.74 -6.95 18.78
C VAL A 173 -0.38 -6.90 19.49
N GLN A 174 -0.09 -7.81 20.42
CA GLN A 174 1.23 -7.91 21.06
C GLN A 174 2.34 -8.03 20.01
N LEU A 175 2.17 -8.93 19.03
CA LEU A 175 3.14 -9.12 17.95
C LEU A 175 3.30 -7.88 17.08
N PHE A 176 2.23 -7.13 16.82
CA PHE A 176 2.31 -5.86 16.12
C PHE A 176 3.18 -4.85 16.88
N LEU A 177 2.95 -4.70 18.19
CA LEU A 177 3.71 -3.78 19.04
C LEU A 177 5.20 -4.19 19.11
N SER A 178 5.49 -5.48 19.27
CA SER A 178 6.88 -5.98 19.26
C SER A 178 7.57 -5.80 17.91
N GLN A 179 6.84 -5.90 16.80
CA GLN A 179 7.37 -5.59 15.47
C GLN A 179 7.73 -4.10 15.34
N LEU A 180 6.95 -3.21 15.96
CA LEU A 180 7.22 -1.77 15.95
C LEU A 180 8.46 -1.40 16.77
N GLU A 181 8.61 -1.98 17.98
CA GLU A 181 9.84 -1.84 18.78
C GLU A 181 11.07 -2.38 18.03
N GLY A 182 10.90 -3.50 17.33
CA GLY A 182 11.91 -4.05 16.44
C GLY A 182 12.27 -3.06 15.34
N MET A 183 11.29 -2.41 14.72
CA MET A 183 11.50 -1.46 13.63
C MET A 183 12.32 -0.24 14.04
N GLU A 184 12.05 0.36 15.20
CA GLU A 184 12.87 1.44 15.76
C GLU A 184 14.32 0.96 15.98
N SER A 185 14.49 -0.19 16.64
CA SER A 185 15.83 -0.77 16.87
C SER A 185 16.57 -1.06 15.55
N GLY A 186 15.82 -1.48 14.53
CA GLY A 186 16.30 -1.68 13.17
C GLY A 186 16.76 -0.38 12.52
N TYR A 187 15.97 0.68 12.60
CA TYR A 187 16.28 2.00 12.08
C TYR A 187 17.60 2.52 12.62
N ILE A 188 17.75 2.55 13.96
CA ILE A 188 18.97 2.98 14.65
C ILE A 188 20.16 2.18 14.12
N ARG A 189 20.04 0.84 14.11
CA ARG A 189 21.10 -0.04 13.61
C ARG A 189 21.46 0.20 12.14
N GLY A 190 20.47 0.48 11.30
CA GLY A 190 20.65 0.82 9.89
C GLY A 190 21.45 2.10 9.70
N ALA A 191 21.07 3.15 10.44
CA ALA A 191 21.76 4.45 10.46
C ALA A 191 23.20 4.34 11.01
N THR A 192 23.40 3.65 12.14
CA THR A 192 24.73 3.40 12.70
C THR A 192 25.61 2.60 11.74
N ARG A 193 25.06 1.56 11.08
CA ARG A 193 25.79 0.78 10.05
C ARG A 193 26.24 1.66 8.89
N ALA A 194 25.42 2.64 8.51
CA ALA A 194 25.74 3.62 7.47
C ALA A 194 26.66 4.75 7.95
N ARG A 195 27.00 4.81 9.25
CA ARG A 195 27.70 5.93 9.90
C ARG A 195 26.99 7.27 9.67
N SER A 196 25.67 7.24 9.68
CA SER A 196 24.83 8.43 9.60
C SER A 196 24.68 9.05 10.99
N ASP A 197 24.57 10.36 11.03
CA ASP A 197 24.14 11.18 12.16
C ASP A 197 22.64 11.07 12.47
N LEU A 198 21.86 10.40 11.62
CA LEU A 198 20.40 10.31 11.74
C LEU A 198 19.90 9.25 12.74
N GLU A 199 20.79 8.61 13.49
CA GLU A 199 20.46 7.46 14.35
C GLU A 199 19.50 7.79 15.51
N GLU A 200 19.46 9.04 15.96
CA GLU A 200 18.60 9.50 17.07
C GLU A 200 17.47 10.45 16.63
N GLU A 201 17.30 10.68 15.33
CA GLU A 201 16.33 11.66 14.80
C GLU A 201 14.86 11.22 14.96
N ILE A 202 14.60 9.91 14.99
CA ILE A 202 13.23 9.37 15.07
C ILE A 202 13.10 8.58 16.37
N SER A 203 12.28 9.09 17.28
CA SER A 203 11.91 8.42 18.52
C SER A 203 10.77 7.41 18.30
N LEU A 204 10.59 6.45 19.23
CA LEU A 204 9.45 5.54 19.23
C LEU A 204 8.10 6.25 19.09
N SER A 205 7.92 7.43 19.72
CA SER A 205 6.66 8.16 19.59
C SER A 205 6.36 8.54 18.14
N ASP A 206 7.37 8.87 17.34
CA ASP A 206 7.17 9.19 15.93
C ASP A 206 6.94 7.95 15.07
N PHE A 207 7.49 6.79 15.46
CA PHE A 207 7.06 5.50 14.90
C PHE A 207 5.59 5.18 15.19
N LEU A 208 5.08 5.54 16.38
CA LEU A 208 3.66 5.42 16.72
C LEU A 208 2.82 6.36 15.86
N LEU A 209 3.25 7.62 15.66
CA LEU A 209 2.55 8.58 14.78
C LEU A 209 2.47 8.06 13.33
N MET A 210 3.59 7.58 12.78
CA MET A 210 3.61 6.98 11.44
C MET A 210 2.62 5.80 11.32
N ASN A 211 2.54 4.94 12.34
CA ASN A 211 1.63 3.78 12.34
C ASN A 211 0.18 4.12 12.71
N ALA A 212 -0.08 5.36 13.15
CA ALA A 212 -1.39 5.93 13.35
C ALA A 212 -1.82 6.84 12.18
N ALA A 213 -1.09 6.89 11.06
CA ALA A 213 -1.34 7.84 9.97
C ALA A 213 -2.80 7.86 9.46
N ALA A 214 -3.47 6.70 9.42
CA ALA A 214 -4.88 6.60 9.02
C ALA A 214 -5.86 7.09 10.12
N ASP A 215 -5.42 7.17 11.37
CA ASP A 215 -6.17 7.64 12.52
C ASP A 215 -5.95 9.15 12.77
N ILE A 216 -4.88 9.76 12.25
CA ILE A 216 -4.51 11.16 12.52
C ILE A 216 -5.62 12.14 12.12
N GLN A 217 -6.29 11.93 10.97
CA GLN A 217 -7.36 12.83 10.53
C GLN A 217 -8.52 12.84 11.52
N ASP A 218 -8.93 11.66 11.97
CA ASP A 218 -9.97 11.45 12.98
C ASP A 218 -9.59 12.09 14.32
N LEU A 219 -8.34 11.89 14.76
CA LEU A 219 -7.81 12.47 15.99
C LEU A 219 -7.67 13.99 15.91
N LYS A 220 -7.38 14.54 14.73
CA LYS A 220 -7.34 15.99 14.50
C LYS A 220 -8.73 16.60 14.65
N VAL A 221 -9.75 15.97 14.08
CA VAL A 221 -11.15 16.38 14.26
C VAL A 221 -11.53 16.33 15.75
N TYR A 222 -11.19 15.25 16.45
CA TYR A 222 -11.43 15.14 17.89
C TYR A 222 -10.73 16.25 18.69
N TYR A 223 -9.43 16.46 18.43
CA TYR A 223 -8.62 17.46 19.14
C TYR A 223 -9.19 18.88 18.99
N GLU A 224 -9.52 19.28 17.76
CA GLU A 224 -10.02 20.63 17.48
C GLU A 224 -11.39 20.89 18.11
N ASN A 225 -12.27 19.89 18.13
CA ASN A 225 -13.65 20.06 18.57
C ASN A 225 -13.89 19.72 20.04
N TYR A 226 -13.04 18.90 20.68
CA TYR A 226 -13.27 18.39 22.03
C TYR A 226 -12.10 18.63 23.01
N VAL A 227 -10.87 18.79 22.51
CA VAL A 227 -9.71 19.09 23.38
C VAL A 227 -9.50 20.60 23.47
N LEU A 228 -9.38 21.29 22.33
CA LEU A 228 -9.20 22.75 22.29
C LEU A 228 -10.44 23.51 22.75
N ALA A 229 -11.63 23.09 22.31
CA ALA A 229 -12.88 23.78 22.64
C ALA A 229 -13.21 23.78 24.16
N ASN A 230 -12.70 22.81 24.91
CA ASN A 230 -12.81 22.77 26.37
C ASN A 230 -11.82 23.73 27.08
N GLY A 231 -10.85 24.31 26.36
CA GLY A 231 -9.84 25.24 26.86
C GLY A 231 -10.08 26.73 26.56
N THR A 232 -10.88 27.06 25.54
CA THR A 232 -11.20 28.45 25.18
C THR A 232 -12.67 28.59 24.78
N SER A 233 -13.43 29.32 25.60
CA SER A 233 -14.81 29.73 25.32
C SER A 233 -14.87 30.90 24.34
N ASP A 234 -14.25 30.77 23.17
CA ASP A 234 -14.44 31.73 22.07
C ASP A 234 -15.15 31.02 20.92
N GLY A 235 -16.48 31.04 20.98
CA GLY A 235 -17.36 30.55 19.95
C GLY A 235 -17.39 31.48 18.75
N VAL A 236 -16.37 31.47 17.90
CA VAL A 236 -16.45 31.97 16.50
C VAL A 236 -15.44 31.22 15.62
N SER A 237 -15.83 30.07 15.08
CA SER A 237 -15.15 29.43 13.95
C SER A 237 -16.11 28.36 13.42
N GLY A 238 -16.72 28.60 12.25
CA GLY A 238 -17.69 27.69 11.66
C GLY A 238 -17.14 26.26 11.52
N ASN A 239 -18.02 25.25 11.50
CA ASN A 239 -17.67 23.83 11.38
C ASN A 239 -16.64 23.58 10.25
N LYS A 240 -15.37 23.35 10.60
CA LYS A 240 -14.27 23.10 9.63
C LYS A 240 -14.14 21.62 9.30
N ASN A 241 -15.22 20.97 8.87
CA ASN A 241 -15.11 19.64 8.25
C ASN A 241 -14.69 19.83 6.80
N PHE A 242 -13.39 19.72 6.54
CA PHE A 242 -12.85 19.78 5.19
C PHE A 242 -12.70 18.36 4.62
N PHE A 243 -13.35 18.08 3.50
CA PHE A 243 -13.17 16.83 2.76
C PHE A 243 -12.32 17.09 1.52
N LEU A 244 -11.01 16.86 1.64
CA LEU A 244 -10.20 16.61 0.45
C LEU A 244 -10.71 15.33 -0.24
N PRO A 245 -10.63 15.25 -1.57
CA PRO A 245 -10.98 14.03 -2.30
C PRO A 245 -10.24 12.83 -1.72
N SER A 246 -11.00 11.80 -1.33
CA SER A 246 -10.47 10.60 -0.67
C SER A 246 -10.15 9.49 -1.67
N ALA A 247 -9.56 8.41 -1.15
CA ALA A 247 -9.33 7.19 -1.92
C ALA A 247 -10.63 6.65 -2.53
N SER A 248 -10.53 6.01 -3.69
CA SER A 248 -11.64 5.31 -4.34
C SER A 248 -11.27 3.87 -4.66
N MET A 249 -12.26 2.99 -4.59
CA MET A 249 -12.11 1.56 -4.79
C MET A 249 -13.26 1.04 -5.63
N LEU A 250 -12.97 0.10 -6.53
CA LEU A 250 -13.97 -0.56 -7.36
C LEU A 250 -13.81 -2.07 -7.22
N THR A 251 -14.90 -2.76 -6.86
CA THR A 251 -14.97 -4.22 -6.82
C THR A 251 -16.03 -4.68 -7.80
N ARG A 252 -15.67 -5.57 -8.73
CA ARG A 252 -16.61 -6.18 -9.67
C ARG A 252 -16.42 -7.68 -9.73
N ILE A 253 -17.50 -8.42 -9.58
CA ILE A 253 -17.49 -9.90 -9.66
C ILE A 253 -18.35 -10.30 -10.86
N MET A 254 -17.80 -11.07 -11.79
CA MET A 254 -18.50 -11.40 -13.03
C MET A 254 -18.22 -12.82 -13.50
N ARG A 255 -19.07 -13.32 -14.39
CA ARG A 255 -18.82 -14.58 -15.10
C ARG A 255 -18.13 -14.27 -16.43
N PRO A 256 -16.92 -14.78 -16.68
CA PRO A 256 -16.20 -14.54 -17.93
C PRO A 256 -16.83 -15.36 -19.07
N ASP A 257 -17.32 -14.71 -20.13
CA ASP A 257 -17.95 -15.27 -21.34
C ASP A 257 -19.09 -16.29 -21.12
N GLN A 258 -20.02 -16.40 -22.08
CA GLN A 258 -21.19 -17.30 -21.99
C GLN A 258 -20.93 -18.66 -22.67
N THR A 259 -19.76 -19.26 -22.48
CA THR A 259 -19.57 -20.66 -22.89
C THR A 259 -20.11 -21.60 -21.79
N PRO A 260 -20.69 -22.77 -22.11
CA PRO A 260 -21.27 -23.67 -21.11
C PRO A 260 -20.30 -24.06 -19.97
N GLN A 261 -18.99 -24.05 -20.26
CA GLN A 261 -17.92 -24.34 -19.29
C GLN A 261 -17.51 -23.12 -18.45
N SER A 262 -17.79 -21.90 -18.90
CA SER A 262 -17.44 -20.65 -18.21
C SER A 262 -18.57 -20.09 -17.34
N LEU A 263 -19.77 -20.66 -17.42
CA LEU A 263 -20.90 -20.36 -16.52
C LEU A 263 -20.64 -20.71 -15.05
N GLN A 264 -19.58 -21.47 -14.74
CA GLN A 264 -19.32 -22.03 -13.39
C GLN A 264 -18.27 -21.28 -12.57
N ALA A 265 -17.41 -20.47 -13.18
CA ALA A 265 -16.32 -19.78 -12.46
C ALA A 265 -16.53 -18.27 -12.45
N LEU A 266 -16.25 -17.63 -11.31
CA LEU A 266 -16.31 -16.19 -11.16
C LEU A 266 -14.93 -15.57 -11.37
N GLN A 267 -14.92 -14.37 -11.93
CA GLN A 267 -13.76 -13.50 -12.03
C GLN A 267 -13.97 -12.27 -11.16
N LEU A 268 -12.97 -11.94 -10.36
CA LEU A 268 -12.89 -10.68 -9.63
C LEU A 268 -12.05 -9.68 -10.43
N LEU A 269 -12.57 -8.46 -10.58
CA LEU A 269 -11.81 -7.27 -10.94
C LEU A 269 -11.84 -6.31 -9.75
N PHE A 270 -10.68 -5.83 -9.34
CA PHE A 270 -10.53 -4.97 -8.17
C PHE A 270 -9.57 -3.83 -8.49
N GLY A 271 -9.97 -2.60 -8.20
CA GLY A 271 -9.13 -1.42 -8.35
C GLY A 271 -9.17 -0.56 -7.09
N HIS A 272 -8.04 0.04 -6.72
CA HIS A 272 -7.93 0.95 -5.59
C HIS A 272 -6.98 2.10 -5.92
N SER A 273 -7.43 3.33 -5.75
CA SER A 273 -6.68 4.57 -5.98
C SER A 273 -6.63 5.37 -4.69
N THR A 274 -5.45 5.48 -4.07
CA THR A 274 -5.26 6.28 -2.86
C THR A 274 -5.18 7.76 -3.21
N ALA A 275 -5.79 8.62 -2.40
CA ALA A 275 -5.58 10.05 -2.45
C ALA A 275 -4.87 10.55 -1.19
N GLY A 276 -3.92 11.47 -1.35
CA GLY A 276 -3.09 12.00 -0.28
C GLY A 276 -2.16 13.10 -0.74
N SER A 277 -1.36 13.63 0.20
CA SER A 277 -0.30 14.58 -0.10
C SER A 277 0.78 13.91 -0.96
N TYR A 278 1.29 14.65 -1.94
CA TYR A 278 2.38 14.20 -2.81
C TYR A 278 3.68 13.99 -2.04
N SER A 279 3.89 14.67 -0.89
CA SER A 279 5.00 14.42 0.02
C SER A 279 4.99 13.00 0.62
N SER A 280 3.85 12.30 0.60
CA SER A 280 3.76 10.90 1.07
C SER A 280 4.14 9.86 0.01
N MET A 281 4.57 10.27 -1.19
CA MET A 281 4.77 9.36 -2.32
C MET A 281 6.02 8.46 -2.23
N LEU A 282 6.75 8.38 -1.12
CA LEU A 282 7.69 7.28 -0.91
C LEU A 282 6.93 5.98 -0.67
N ARG A 283 6.76 5.21 -1.73
CA ARG A 283 5.95 4.00 -1.72
C ARG A 283 6.79 2.74 -1.59
N ILE A 284 6.25 1.75 -0.90
CA ILE A 284 6.87 0.44 -0.76
C ILE A 284 5.83 -0.67 -0.89
N GLN A 285 6.10 -1.67 -1.72
CA GLN A 285 5.32 -2.90 -1.80
C GLN A 285 5.88 -3.90 -0.79
N LYS A 286 5.02 -4.40 0.11
CA LYS A 286 5.42 -5.28 1.21
C LYS A 286 4.78 -6.65 1.05
N ARG A 287 5.56 -7.70 1.26
CA ARG A 287 5.07 -9.06 1.46
C ARG A 287 5.58 -9.59 2.79
N TYR A 288 4.67 -9.83 3.73
CA TYR A 288 4.96 -10.42 5.03
C TYR A 288 4.49 -11.87 5.04
N LYS A 289 5.46 -12.79 5.07
CA LYS A 289 5.25 -14.23 5.21
C LYS A 289 5.56 -14.64 6.65
N PHE A 290 4.65 -14.33 7.56
CA PHE A 290 4.83 -14.52 8.99
C PHE A 290 4.19 -15.80 9.47
N HIS A 291 5.00 -16.68 10.03
CA HIS A 291 4.59 -17.95 10.58
C HIS A 291 4.25 -17.84 12.07
N TYR A 292 3.47 -16.83 12.42
CA TYR A 292 2.94 -16.64 13.77
C TYR A 292 1.87 -17.68 14.09
N HIS A 293 1.66 -17.90 15.38
CA HIS A 293 0.66 -18.80 15.90
C HIS A 293 -0.57 -18.05 16.42
N PHE A 294 -1.66 -18.79 16.64
CA PHE A 294 -2.86 -18.24 17.24
C PHE A 294 -2.63 -17.75 18.68
N ALA A 295 -1.74 -18.41 19.43
CA ALA A 295 -1.40 -18.10 20.81
C ALA A 295 0.12 -18.22 21.03
N PRO A 296 0.68 -17.74 22.15
CA PRO A 296 2.11 -17.80 22.43
C PRO A 296 2.75 -19.20 22.42
N ASP A 297 1.97 -20.28 22.56
CA ASP A 297 2.46 -21.66 22.45
C ASP A 297 2.84 -21.99 21.00
N THR A 298 4.13 -22.24 20.76
CA THR A 298 4.70 -22.63 19.45
C THR A 298 4.23 -24.00 18.94
N ARG A 299 3.50 -24.77 19.76
CA ARG A 299 2.81 -25.99 19.33
C ARG A 299 1.41 -25.75 18.79
N SER A 300 0.86 -24.54 18.97
CA SER A 300 -0.45 -24.20 18.42
C SER A 300 -0.38 -24.06 16.89
N ASN A 301 -1.54 -23.99 16.23
CA ASN A 301 -1.57 -23.83 14.78
C ASN A 301 -1.10 -22.42 14.39
N THR A 302 -0.45 -22.30 13.23
CA THR A 302 -0.17 -20.98 12.64
C THR A 302 -1.47 -20.29 12.25
N VAL A 303 -1.47 -18.96 12.31
CA VAL A 303 -2.62 -18.15 11.87
C VAL A 303 -2.95 -18.42 10.39
N PRO A 304 -4.21 -18.29 9.94
CA PRO A 304 -4.57 -18.62 8.56
C PRO A 304 -3.94 -17.67 7.53
N GLY A 305 -3.89 -16.37 7.82
CA GLY A 305 -3.28 -15.35 6.96
C GLY A 305 -1.78 -15.23 7.15
N VAL A 306 -1.03 -16.25 6.71
CA VAL A 306 0.44 -16.31 6.86
C VAL A 306 1.20 -15.45 5.86
N ASP A 307 0.63 -15.17 4.69
CA ASP A 307 1.28 -14.46 3.58
C ASP A 307 0.41 -13.27 3.18
N ILE A 308 0.82 -12.07 3.57
CA ILE A 308 0.08 -10.83 3.36
C ILE A 308 0.90 -9.91 2.47
N THR A 309 0.38 -9.64 1.27
CA THR A 309 0.95 -8.68 0.32
C THR A 309 0.13 -7.40 0.30
N PHE A 310 0.77 -6.24 0.39
CA PHE A 310 0.10 -4.94 0.43
C PHE A 310 0.99 -3.80 -0.07
N THR A 311 0.37 -2.70 -0.49
CA THR A 311 1.08 -1.43 -0.74
C THR A 311 1.13 -0.63 0.55
N GLY A 312 2.25 0.01 0.86
CA GLY A 312 2.38 0.83 2.06
C GLY A 312 3.49 1.86 1.95
N TYR A 313 4.01 2.26 3.10
CA TYR A 313 5.01 3.32 3.24
C TYR A 313 6.18 2.84 4.13
N PRO A 314 7.40 3.37 3.95
CA PRO A 314 8.51 3.11 4.86
C PRO A 314 8.13 3.43 6.31
N GLY A 315 8.46 2.55 7.25
CA GLY A 315 8.21 2.79 8.68
C GLY A 315 6.77 2.46 9.16
N ILE A 316 5.86 2.11 8.25
CA ILE A 316 4.46 1.79 8.56
C ILE A 316 4.18 0.29 8.36
N LEU A 317 3.74 -0.41 9.39
CA LEU A 317 3.57 -1.88 9.40
C LEU A 317 2.30 -2.39 8.70
N GLY A 318 1.47 -1.49 8.17
CA GLY A 318 0.30 -1.81 7.34
C GLY A 318 0.19 -0.88 6.14
N SER A 319 -0.92 -0.99 5.42
CA SER A 319 -1.09 -0.37 4.10
C SER A 319 -1.40 1.11 4.17
N THR A 320 -2.28 1.52 5.10
CA THR A 320 -2.91 2.86 5.24
C THR A 320 -3.71 3.34 4.03
N ASP A 321 -3.47 2.78 2.84
CA ASP A 321 -4.20 3.03 1.60
C ASP A 321 -5.72 2.74 1.69
N ASP A 322 -6.24 1.52 1.81
CA ASP A 322 -5.72 0.22 2.22
C ASP A 322 -5.96 -0.85 1.14
N PHE A 323 -4.92 -1.64 0.80
CA PHE A 323 -5.01 -2.74 -0.18
C PHE A 323 -4.22 -3.96 0.31
N TYR A 324 -4.89 -5.10 0.56
CA TYR A 324 -4.24 -6.33 1.01
C TYR A 324 -4.68 -7.55 0.20
N VAL A 325 -3.72 -8.36 -0.21
CA VAL A 325 -3.93 -9.73 -0.68
C VAL A 325 -3.42 -10.67 0.42
N VAL A 326 -4.34 -11.41 1.03
CA VAL A 326 -4.05 -12.34 2.13
C VAL A 326 -4.12 -13.76 1.62
N LYS A 327 -3.08 -14.55 1.86
CA LYS A 327 -2.93 -15.94 1.45
C LYS A 327 -2.51 -16.82 2.62
N GLY A 328 -2.94 -18.06 2.55
CA GLY A 328 -2.53 -19.15 3.43
C GLY A 328 -3.15 -20.46 3.00
N ARG A 329 -3.00 -21.51 3.81
CA ARG A 329 -3.39 -22.87 3.41
C ARG A 329 -4.89 -23.01 3.07
N GLN A 330 -5.74 -22.27 3.77
CA GLN A 330 -7.20 -22.36 3.67
C GLN A 330 -7.85 -21.00 3.39
N VAL A 331 -7.06 -19.94 3.28
CA VAL A 331 -7.55 -18.57 3.12
C VAL A 331 -6.86 -17.97 1.91
N GLN A 332 -7.66 -17.49 0.96
CA GLN A 332 -7.20 -16.62 -0.10
C GLN A 332 -8.22 -15.49 -0.20
N SER A 333 -7.79 -14.24 0.00
CA SER A 333 -8.73 -13.12 0.03
C SER A 333 -8.10 -11.81 -0.39
N ILE A 334 -8.93 -10.91 -0.90
CA ILE A 334 -8.60 -9.49 -1.00
C ILE A 334 -9.34 -8.71 0.08
N VAL A 335 -8.69 -7.67 0.60
CA VAL A 335 -9.25 -6.71 1.54
C VAL A 335 -8.89 -5.32 1.03
N GLY A 336 -9.88 -4.43 0.94
CA GLY A 336 -9.61 -3.03 0.64
C GLY A 336 -10.44 -2.10 1.51
N GLY A 337 -9.92 -0.90 1.73
CA GLY A 337 -10.53 0.10 2.59
C GLY A 337 -10.39 1.51 2.04
N VAL A 338 -11.48 2.28 2.06
CA VAL A 338 -11.49 3.71 1.70
C VAL A 338 -12.00 4.55 2.86
N GLY A 339 -11.49 5.77 3.01
CA GLY A 339 -11.95 6.71 4.04
C GLY A 339 -13.43 7.01 3.88
N ILE A 340 -14.22 6.82 4.95
CA ILE A 340 -15.64 7.15 4.96
C ILE A 340 -15.80 8.64 5.28
N LYS A 341 -16.73 9.31 4.61
CA LYS A 341 -17.04 10.69 4.93
C LYS A 341 -17.94 10.72 6.18
N ASN A 342 -17.73 11.72 7.04
CA ASN A 342 -18.53 11.93 8.25
C ASN A 342 -18.64 13.44 8.55
N GLU A 343 -19.86 13.98 8.50
CA GLU A 343 -20.17 15.37 8.86
C GLU A 343 -20.71 15.49 10.30
N ASN A 344 -21.08 14.38 10.93
CA ASN A 344 -21.64 14.36 12.27
C ASN A 344 -20.54 14.38 13.33
N LEU A 345 -20.21 15.58 13.80
CA LEU A 345 -19.26 15.78 14.89
C LEU A 345 -19.71 15.14 16.21
N ALA A 346 -21.01 15.02 16.46
CA ALA A 346 -21.52 14.51 17.72
C ALA A 346 -21.10 13.05 18.01
N LEU A 347 -20.76 12.28 16.97
CA LEU A 347 -20.24 10.91 17.11
C LEU A 347 -18.94 10.84 17.91
N TRP A 348 -18.13 11.90 17.89
CA TRP A 348 -16.86 11.96 18.60
C TRP A 348 -16.99 12.16 20.11
N ARG A 349 -18.16 12.58 20.61
CA ARG A 349 -18.36 12.91 22.03
C ARG A 349 -18.10 11.74 22.97
N ASP A 350 -18.52 10.54 22.58
CA ASP A 350 -18.46 9.33 23.42
C ASP A 350 -17.27 8.42 23.04
N VAL A 351 -16.42 8.85 22.10
CA VAL A 351 -15.26 8.10 21.64
C VAL A 351 -14.14 8.20 22.69
N LYS A 352 -13.68 7.05 23.17
CA LYS A 352 -12.59 6.95 24.15
C LYS A 352 -11.25 6.79 23.43
N VAL A 353 -10.67 7.90 22.99
CA VAL A 353 -9.40 7.92 22.24
C VAL A 353 -8.23 7.35 23.04
N GLU A 354 -8.31 7.36 24.37
CA GLU A 354 -7.32 6.78 25.30
C GLU A 354 -7.35 5.24 25.33
N GLN A 355 -8.38 4.63 24.71
CA GLN A 355 -8.52 3.17 24.60
C GLN A 355 -8.43 2.70 23.15
N MET A 356 -7.98 3.58 22.24
CA MET A 356 -7.92 3.23 20.82
C MET A 356 -6.83 2.21 20.53
N VAL A 357 -7.12 1.34 19.57
CA VAL A 357 -6.13 0.49 18.92
C VAL A 357 -5.96 1.02 17.50
N PRO A 358 -4.74 1.45 17.08
CA PRO A 358 -4.52 2.02 15.75
C PRO A 358 -5.08 1.14 14.64
N LEU A 359 -5.69 1.75 13.62
CA LEU A 359 -6.37 1.04 12.53
C LEU A 359 -5.47 -0.03 11.89
N VAL A 360 -4.19 0.31 11.71
CA VAL A 360 -3.17 -0.58 11.13
C VAL A 360 -2.95 -1.84 11.98
N ALA A 361 -2.95 -1.72 13.32
CA ALA A 361 -2.82 -2.87 14.20
C ALA A 361 -4.06 -3.78 14.12
N ARG A 362 -5.26 -3.18 14.07
CA ARG A 362 -6.54 -3.91 13.98
C ARG A 362 -6.66 -4.69 12.68
N VAL A 363 -6.39 -4.05 11.54
CA VAL A 363 -6.49 -4.69 10.22
C VAL A 363 -5.45 -5.79 10.05
N MET A 364 -4.22 -5.60 10.56
CA MET A 364 -3.19 -6.65 10.51
C MET A 364 -3.52 -7.82 11.41
N ALA A 365 -4.07 -7.58 12.61
CA ALA A 365 -4.57 -8.66 13.47
C ALA A 365 -5.71 -9.44 12.80
N ALA A 366 -6.69 -8.75 12.20
CA ALA A 366 -7.79 -9.37 11.47
C ALA A 366 -7.31 -10.17 10.25
N ASN A 367 -6.41 -9.61 9.43
CA ASN A 367 -5.82 -10.27 8.27
C ASN A 367 -5.09 -11.56 8.65
N ARG A 368 -4.43 -11.59 9.81
CA ARG A 368 -3.72 -12.77 10.31
C ARG A 368 -4.68 -13.86 10.78
N ILE A 369 -5.59 -13.55 11.72
CA ILE A 369 -6.37 -14.58 12.43
C ILE A 369 -7.62 -15.08 11.70
N ALA A 370 -8.14 -14.31 10.74
CA ALA A 370 -9.42 -14.62 10.12
C ALA A 370 -9.37 -15.91 9.30
N GLN A 371 -10.28 -16.84 9.60
CA GLN A 371 -10.46 -18.09 8.84
C GLN A 371 -11.40 -17.90 7.65
N ASN A 372 -12.29 -16.92 7.73
CA ASN A 372 -13.25 -16.54 6.69
C ASN A 372 -13.65 -15.06 6.84
N ARG A 373 -14.42 -14.53 5.88
CA ARG A 373 -14.77 -13.10 5.83
C ARG A 373 -15.61 -12.63 7.01
N HIS A 374 -16.49 -13.49 7.52
CA HIS A 374 -17.28 -13.20 8.73
C HIS A 374 -16.38 -13.06 9.97
N THR A 375 -15.41 -13.97 10.16
CA THR A 375 -14.45 -13.85 11.27
C THR A 375 -13.52 -12.64 11.11
N TRP A 376 -13.23 -12.24 9.87
CA TRP A 376 -12.46 -11.03 9.57
C TRP A 376 -13.18 -9.78 10.05
N VAL A 377 -14.46 -9.60 9.69
CA VAL A 377 -15.22 -8.42 10.14
C VAL A 377 -15.36 -8.39 11.66
N ARG A 378 -15.58 -9.55 12.31
CA ARG A 378 -15.67 -9.63 13.77
C ARG A 378 -14.37 -9.21 14.46
N ALA A 379 -13.22 -9.59 13.92
CA ALA A 379 -11.92 -9.18 14.43
C ALA A 379 -11.67 -7.68 14.20
N MET A 380 -11.98 -7.18 13.00
CA MET A 380 -11.81 -5.78 12.63
C MET A 380 -12.71 -4.85 13.46
N SER A 381 -13.89 -5.33 13.88
CA SER A 381 -14.86 -4.55 14.65
C SER A 381 -14.46 -4.26 16.11
N ARG A 382 -13.36 -4.82 16.58
CA ARG A 382 -12.86 -4.56 17.94
C ARG A 382 -12.22 -3.18 18.01
N HIS A 383 -12.49 -2.44 19.09
CA HIS A 383 -11.94 -1.10 19.37
C HIS A 383 -12.17 -0.05 18.24
N PRO A 384 -13.41 0.19 17.80
CA PRO A 384 -13.70 1.02 16.63
C PRO A 384 -13.78 2.51 16.93
N PHE A 385 -12.74 3.04 17.56
CA PHE A 385 -12.72 4.42 18.06
C PHE A 385 -12.30 5.42 16.98
N THR A 386 -11.28 5.08 16.19
CA THR A 386 -10.68 5.91 15.14
C THR A 386 -10.45 5.09 13.86
N GLY A 387 -10.13 5.75 12.75
CA GLY A 387 -9.89 5.10 11.45
C GLY A 387 -11.20 4.80 10.72
N ALA A 388 -12.08 5.80 10.63
CA ALA A 388 -13.37 5.69 9.98
C ALA A 388 -13.21 5.34 8.49
N LYS A 389 -13.67 4.14 8.09
CA LYS A 389 -13.47 3.58 6.75
C LYS A 389 -14.62 2.67 6.33
N GLN A 390 -14.81 2.58 5.01
CA GLN A 390 -15.57 1.53 4.36
C GLN A 390 -14.60 0.43 3.94
N TRP A 391 -14.89 -0.80 4.32
CA TRP A 391 -14.09 -1.99 4.03
C TRP A 391 -14.89 -2.98 3.20
N ILE A 392 -14.22 -3.62 2.25
CA ILE A 392 -14.70 -4.86 1.63
C ILE A 392 -13.67 -5.94 1.78
N THR A 393 -14.17 -7.15 1.96
CA THR A 393 -13.34 -8.35 1.86
C THR A 393 -14.02 -9.42 1.04
N VAL A 394 -13.26 -10.02 0.12
CA VAL A 394 -13.73 -11.07 -0.79
C VAL A 394 -12.93 -12.34 -0.58
N ASP A 395 -13.62 -13.46 -0.38
CA ASP A 395 -13.05 -14.81 -0.34
C ASP A 395 -12.80 -15.33 -1.76
N LEU A 396 -11.53 -15.37 -2.17
CA LEU A 396 -11.13 -15.78 -3.51
C LEU A 396 -11.30 -17.30 -3.71
N ASN A 397 -11.27 -18.10 -2.64
CA ASN A 397 -11.49 -19.55 -2.74
C ASN A 397 -12.92 -19.87 -3.20
N LYS A 398 -13.87 -18.98 -2.93
CA LYS A 398 -15.28 -19.14 -3.32
C LYS A 398 -15.58 -18.71 -4.76
N LEU A 399 -14.60 -18.17 -5.49
CA LEU A 399 -14.76 -17.79 -6.89
C LEU A 399 -14.60 -18.98 -7.86
N GLY A 400 -14.03 -20.10 -7.42
CA GLY A 400 -13.79 -21.30 -8.23
C GLY A 400 -15.04 -22.04 -8.65
N ALA A 401 -14.88 -22.95 -9.62
CA ALA A 401 -15.95 -23.89 -9.99
C ALA A 401 -16.25 -24.78 -8.79
N GLN A 402 -17.51 -24.77 -8.36
CA GLN A 402 -18.00 -25.65 -7.29
C GLN A 402 -17.92 -27.11 -7.78
N ASP A 403 -17.47 -28.03 -6.92
CA ASP A 403 -17.32 -29.45 -7.27
C ASP A 403 -18.61 -30.01 -7.90
N ASN A 404 -18.42 -30.80 -8.96
CA ASN A 404 -19.47 -31.44 -9.77
C ASN A 404 -20.25 -32.52 -8.99
N LEU A 405 -21.08 -32.13 -8.02
CA LEU A 405 -22.15 -33.01 -7.53
C LEU A 405 -23.54 -32.64 -8.06
N PHE A 406 -23.66 -31.61 -8.91
CA PHE A 406 -24.98 -31.11 -9.33
C PHE A 406 -24.95 -30.52 -10.75
N ASN A 407 -25.05 -31.36 -11.77
CA ASN A 407 -25.45 -30.95 -13.12
C ASN A 407 -26.29 -32.06 -13.78
N THR A 408 -27.58 -32.09 -13.43
CA THR A 408 -28.61 -32.63 -14.32
C THR A 408 -29.75 -31.63 -14.26
N LEU A 409 -29.85 -30.73 -15.23
CA LEU A 409 -31.11 -30.08 -15.66
C LEU A 409 -30.91 -29.21 -16.91
N ASP A 410 -29.67 -28.86 -17.29
CA ASP A 410 -29.39 -28.07 -18.51
C ASP A 410 -29.55 -28.84 -19.85
N THR A 411 -30.13 -30.05 -19.82
CA THR A 411 -30.51 -30.79 -21.04
C THR A 411 -32.02 -30.86 -21.25
N ASP A 412 -32.82 -30.21 -20.39
CA ASP A 412 -34.29 -30.27 -20.44
C ASP A 412 -34.95 -28.97 -20.95
N GLU A 413 -34.17 -27.96 -21.37
CA GLU A 413 -34.67 -26.73 -22.01
C GLU A 413 -35.13 -26.96 -23.47
N LYS A 414 -35.85 -28.05 -23.74
CA LYS A 414 -36.56 -28.21 -25.01
C LYS A 414 -38.06 -28.35 -24.92
N HIS A 415 -38.68 -28.37 -23.74
CA HIS A 415 -40.12 -28.24 -23.65
C HIS A 415 -40.59 -27.52 -22.38
N ASP A 416 -41.45 -26.52 -22.60
CA ASP A 416 -42.57 -26.06 -21.75
C ASP A 416 -42.40 -24.71 -21.01
N ASP A 417 -43.09 -23.68 -21.55
CA ASP A 417 -43.25 -22.31 -21.00
C ASP A 417 -44.22 -22.25 -19.81
N ALA A 418 -44.13 -23.21 -18.89
CA ALA A 418 -44.93 -23.21 -17.66
C ALA A 418 -44.07 -22.82 -16.45
N ALA A 419 -44.65 -22.09 -15.48
CA ALA A 419 -43.98 -21.81 -14.22
C ALA A 419 -43.60 -23.13 -13.53
N VAL A 420 -42.30 -23.46 -13.53
CA VAL A 420 -41.78 -24.69 -12.94
C VAL A 420 -42.08 -24.68 -11.44
N ARG A 421 -42.89 -25.63 -10.97
CA ARG A 421 -43.05 -25.89 -9.53
C ARG A 421 -41.74 -26.48 -9.02
N VAL A 422 -40.94 -25.63 -8.39
CA VAL A 422 -39.69 -26.02 -7.71
C VAL A 422 -40.05 -27.02 -6.60
N ASN A 423 -39.61 -28.27 -6.72
CA ASN A 423 -39.86 -29.27 -5.67
C ASN A 423 -38.97 -28.99 -4.44
N GLU A 424 -39.20 -29.68 -3.31
CA GLU A 424 -38.42 -29.47 -2.08
C GLU A 424 -36.93 -29.75 -2.26
N LYS A 425 -36.56 -30.64 -3.19
CA LYS A 425 -35.17 -31.01 -3.51
C LYS A 425 -34.46 -29.91 -4.31
N ASP A 426 -35.14 -29.29 -5.25
CA ASP A 426 -34.65 -28.15 -6.04
C ASP A 426 -34.57 -26.89 -5.16
N THR A 427 -35.54 -26.71 -4.24
CA THR A 427 -35.51 -25.65 -3.23
C THR A 427 -34.34 -25.85 -2.26
N ALA A 428 -34.05 -27.10 -1.87
CA ALA A 428 -32.89 -27.45 -1.05
C ALA A 428 -31.56 -27.23 -1.80
N ALA A 429 -31.48 -27.58 -3.09
CA ALA A 429 -30.29 -27.34 -3.92
C ALA A 429 -30.04 -25.85 -4.19
N ILE A 430 -31.09 -25.04 -4.39
CA ILE A 430 -30.98 -23.57 -4.48
C ILE A 430 -30.53 -22.98 -3.14
N ARG A 431 -31.07 -23.46 -2.01
CA ARG A 431 -30.61 -23.08 -0.67
C ARG A 431 -29.16 -23.49 -0.42
N GLU A 432 -28.76 -24.68 -0.84
CA GLU A 432 -27.38 -25.21 -0.73
C GLU A 432 -26.40 -24.40 -1.61
N ARG A 433 -26.81 -23.98 -2.80
CA ARG A 433 -26.06 -23.06 -3.68
C ARG A 433 -25.91 -21.66 -3.08
N HIS A 434 -26.98 -21.11 -2.49
CA HIS A 434 -26.89 -19.85 -1.73
C HIS A 434 -25.98 -20.01 -0.50
N ASP A 435 -26.00 -21.16 0.17
CA ASP A 435 -25.17 -21.43 1.36
C ASP A 435 -23.67 -21.61 1.03
N GLN A 436 -23.34 -22.10 -0.18
CA GLN A 436 -21.94 -22.27 -0.63
C GLN A 436 -21.22 -20.92 -0.86
N LEU A 437 -21.86 -19.98 -1.54
CA LEU A 437 -21.29 -18.66 -1.79
C LEU A 437 -21.45 -17.72 -0.59
N LYS A 438 -22.39 -17.96 0.31
CA LYS A 438 -22.55 -17.21 1.57
C LYS A 438 -21.21 -16.90 2.24
N ASN A 439 -21.05 -15.70 2.74
CA ASN A 439 -19.82 -15.14 3.29
C ASN A 439 -18.67 -15.01 2.27
N MET A 440 -18.94 -14.98 0.97
CA MET A 440 -17.92 -14.66 -0.04
C MET A 440 -17.54 -13.18 0.02
N VAL A 441 -18.52 -12.27 0.13
CA VAL A 441 -18.30 -10.83 0.16
C VAL A 441 -18.90 -10.23 1.41
N TRP A 442 -18.07 -9.55 2.20
CA TRP A 442 -18.51 -8.77 3.35
C TRP A 442 -18.14 -7.30 3.16
N ILE A 443 -19.07 -6.42 3.50
CA ILE A 443 -18.81 -4.99 3.68
C ILE A 443 -18.87 -4.66 5.17
N LEU A 444 -17.94 -3.85 5.64
CA LEU A 444 -17.93 -3.27 6.98
C LEU A 444 -17.74 -1.77 6.87
N GLU A 445 -18.60 -0.99 7.49
CA GLU A 445 -18.47 0.45 7.59
C GLU A 445 -18.28 0.84 9.04
N GLN A 446 -17.22 1.62 9.28
CA GLN A 446 -16.88 2.13 10.60
C GLN A 446 -16.98 3.64 10.60
N LEU A 447 -17.82 4.17 11.49
CA LEU A 447 -17.79 5.54 11.97
C LEU A 447 -17.19 5.58 13.39
N PRO A 448 -16.88 6.76 13.94
CA PRO A 448 -16.35 6.87 15.30
C PRO A 448 -17.30 6.23 16.31
N GLY A 449 -16.85 5.17 17.00
CA GLY A 449 -17.63 4.43 17.99
C GLY A 449 -18.78 3.57 17.43
N ARG A 450 -18.96 3.49 16.11
CA ARG A 450 -20.09 2.77 15.48
C ARG A 450 -19.63 1.92 14.30
N ILE A 451 -20.13 0.69 14.22
CA ILE A 451 -19.88 -0.21 13.09
C ILE A 451 -21.17 -0.85 12.60
N HIS A 452 -21.29 -0.99 11.29
CA HIS A 452 -22.18 -1.96 10.65
C HIS A 452 -21.34 -2.88 9.76
N SER A 453 -21.51 -4.19 9.88
CA SER A 453 -20.98 -5.16 8.91
C SER A 453 -22.05 -6.14 8.45
N LYS A 454 -22.03 -6.52 7.17
CA LYS A 454 -23.02 -7.42 6.58
C LYS A 454 -22.42 -8.26 5.45
N ASP A 455 -22.87 -9.50 5.35
CA ASP A 455 -22.68 -10.33 4.16
C ASP A 455 -23.52 -9.74 3.01
N VAL A 456 -22.85 -9.31 1.94
CA VAL A 456 -23.47 -8.71 0.75
C VAL A 456 -23.30 -9.60 -0.48
N THR A 457 -22.96 -10.87 -0.27
CA THR A 457 -22.69 -11.83 -1.35
C THR A 457 -23.83 -11.91 -2.36
N GLU A 458 -25.08 -11.95 -1.90
CA GLU A 458 -26.26 -12.04 -2.79
C GLU A 458 -26.33 -10.85 -3.76
N ASN A 459 -25.98 -9.64 -3.31
CA ASN A 459 -26.00 -8.44 -4.16
C ASN A 459 -25.04 -8.61 -5.35
N PHE A 460 -23.82 -9.11 -5.09
CA PHE A 460 -22.81 -9.31 -6.13
C PHE A 460 -23.12 -10.46 -7.11
N ILE A 461 -24.02 -11.38 -6.76
CA ILE A 461 -24.34 -12.56 -7.59
C ILE A 461 -25.62 -12.38 -8.40
N LEU A 462 -26.58 -11.59 -7.90
CA LEU A 462 -27.82 -11.30 -8.60
C LEU A 462 -27.55 -10.46 -9.87
N ALA A 463 -28.30 -10.77 -10.94
CA ALA A 463 -28.14 -10.08 -12.21
C ALA A 463 -28.49 -8.59 -12.06
N GLY A 464 -27.55 -7.70 -12.43
CA GLY A 464 -27.75 -6.25 -12.47
C GLY A 464 -27.16 -5.44 -11.32
N ASN A 465 -26.43 -6.04 -10.36
CA ASN A 465 -25.74 -5.30 -9.29
C ASN A 465 -24.42 -5.95 -8.84
N ASN A 466 -23.53 -6.23 -9.80
CA ASN A 466 -22.31 -7.00 -9.53
C ASN A 466 -21.05 -6.14 -9.37
N THR A 467 -21.23 -4.83 -9.13
CA THR A 467 -20.17 -3.86 -8.93
C THR A 467 -20.43 -3.01 -7.69
N TRP A 468 -19.38 -2.71 -6.94
CA TRP A 468 -19.40 -1.70 -5.89
C TRP A 468 -18.28 -0.68 -6.11
N LEU A 469 -18.66 0.59 -6.20
CA LEU A 469 -17.76 1.73 -6.13
C LEU A 469 -17.80 2.31 -4.71
N ALA A 470 -16.70 2.22 -4.00
CA ALA A 470 -16.52 2.86 -2.70
C ALA A 470 -15.68 4.13 -2.89
N ASN A 471 -16.20 5.27 -2.46
CA ASN A 471 -15.58 6.59 -2.60
C ASN A 471 -15.84 7.47 -1.36
N GLY A 472 -16.05 6.82 -0.22
CA GLY A 472 -16.35 7.41 1.07
C GLY A 472 -17.83 7.66 1.35
N MET A 473 -18.73 7.47 0.39
CA MET A 473 -20.18 7.55 0.64
C MET A 473 -20.70 6.29 1.32
N PRO A 474 -21.27 6.37 2.54
CA PRO A 474 -21.80 5.21 3.25
C PRO A 474 -22.75 4.36 2.39
N TYR A 475 -22.52 3.05 2.42
CA TYR A 475 -23.27 2.01 1.73
C TYR A 475 -24.52 1.61 2.51
N PHE A 476 -24.42 1.52 3.84
CA PHE A 476 -25.55 1.20 4.70
C PHE A 476 -26.33 2.45 5.11
N GLU A 477 -27.65 2.38 4.99
CA GLU A 477 -28.53 3.53 5.26
C GLU A 477 -28.40 4.07 6.69
N ASP A 478 -28.25 3.20 7.67
CA ASP A 478 -28.11 3.61 9.07
C ASP A 478 -26.76 4.29 9.36
N ILE A 479 -25.71 3.97 8.58
CA ILE A 479 -24.41 4.64 8.64
C ILE A 479 -24.48 5.97 7.89
N LEU A 480 -25.18 6.02 6.76
CA LEU A 480 -25.46 7.26 6.03
C LEU A 480 -26.17 8.28 6.91
N GLU A 481 -27.28 7.89 7.54
CA GLU A 481 -28.03 8.70 8.50
C GLU A 481 -27.14 9.15 9.67
N ALA A 482 -26.34 8.24 10.23
CA ALA A 482 -25.45 8.55 11.35
C ALA A 482 -24.35 9.55 10.99
N SER A 483 -23.82 9.46 9.76
CA SER A 483 -22.73 10.31 9.28
C SER A 483 -23.14 11.77 9.07
N GLY A 484 -24.45 12.06 9.02
CA GLY A 484 -24.97 13.40 8.74
C GLY A 484 -24.85 13.83 7.27
N ILE A 485 -24.43 12.93 6.38
CA ILE A 485 -24.22 13.22 4.97
C ILE A 485 -25.52 13.07 4.17
N SER A 486 -25.79 14.02 3.28
CA SER A 486 -26.83 13.89 2.26
C SER A 486 -26.24 13.45 0.92
N ARG A 487 -26.87 12.47 0.24
CA ARG A 487 -26.46 12.03 -1.10
C ARG A 487 -26.55 13.17 -2.14
N ASP A 488 -27.51 14.07 -1.98
CA ASP A 488 -27.71 15.21 -2.90
C ASP A 488 -26.53 16.18 -2.90
N ASN A 489 -25.82 16.30 -1.77
CA ASN A 489 -24.65 17.19 -1.66
C ASN A 489 -23.42 16.65 -2.44
N TYR A 490 -23.45 15.39 -2.87
CA TYR A 490 -22.31 14.70 -3.48
C TYR A 490 -22.64 13.99 -4.82
N SER A 491 -23.82 14.28 -5.40
CA SER A 491 -24.50 13.45 -6.42
C SER A 491 -23.80 13.31 -7.79
N ASN A 492 -23.00 14.29 -8.24
CA ASN A 492 -22.69 14.38 -9.68
C ASN A 492 -21.50 13.51 -10.15
N ASP A 493 -20.64 13.01 -9.27
CA ASP A 493 -19.40 12.29 -9.66
C ASP A 493 -19.23 10.92 -8.96
N GLN A 494 -20.23 10.46 -8.21
CA GLN A 494 -20.07 9.37 -7.24
C GLN A 494 -20.86 8.10 -7.52
N GLU A 495 -21.81 8.13 -8.45
CA GLU A 495 -22.59 6.94 -8.82
C GLU A 495 -22.05 6.29 -10.09
N LEU A 496 -21.98 4.96 -10.05
CA LEU A 496 -21.64 4.15 -11.21
C LEU A 496 -22.86 4.09 -12.13
N THR A 497 -22.75 4.61 -13.35
CA THR A 497 -23.86 4.50 -14.31
C THR A 497 -23.95 3.09 -14.88
N PRO A 498 -25.13 2.62 -15.34
CA PRO A 498 -25.24 1.33 -16.03
C PRO A 498 -24.33 1.22 -17.27
N ALA A 499 -24.06 2.35 -17.94
CA ALA A 499 -23.14 2.40 -19.08
C ALA A 499 -21.68 2.21 -18.64
N ASP A 500 -21.26 2.88 -17.55
CA ASP A 500 -19.94 2.64 -16.96
C ASP A 500 -19.79 1.17 -16.56
N GLU A 501 -20.79 0.59 -15.91
CA GLU A 501 -20.75 -0.81 -15.46
C GLU A 501 -20.61 -1.81 -16.61
N ALA A 502 -21.26 -1.54 -17.74
CA ALA A 502 -21.14 -2.36 -18.95
C ALA A 502 -19.72 -2.33 -19.57
N GLU A 503 -18.98 -1.23 -19.42
CA GLU A 503 -17.60 -1.11 -19.91
C GLU A 503 -16.57 -1.83 -19.03
N LEU A 504 -16.88 -2.08 -17.75
CA LEU A 504 -15.95 -2.63 -16.76
C LEU A 504 -15.75 -4.15 -16.90
N THR A 505 -15.20 -4.60 -18.03
CA THR A 505 -14.98 -6.03 -18.34
C THR A 505 -13.54 -6.49 -18.15
N THR A 506 -12.58 -5.57 -18.07
CA THR A 506 -11.15 -5.86 -17.94
C THR A 506 -10.48 -4.98 -16.89
N LEU A 507 -9.27 -5.34 -16.45
CA LEU A 507 -8.48 -4.48 -15.57
C LEU A 507 -8.13 -3.14 -16.23
N GLU A 508 -7.91 -3.13 -17.53
CA GLU A 508 -7.66 -1.91 -18.31
C GLU A 508 -8.88 -0.98 -18.33
N ALA A 509 -10.10 -1.52 -18.31
CA ALA A 509 -11.31 -0.72 -18.16
C ALA A 509 -11.45 -0.12 -16.74
N VAL A 510 -11.15 -0.92 -15.71
CA VAL A 510 -11.11 -0.44 -14.31
C VAL A 510 -10.05 0.66 -14.13
N ASP A 511 -8.86 0.45 -14.71
CA ASP A 511 -7.77 1.43 -14.76
C ASP A 511 -8.24 2.78 -15.33
N LYS A 512 -8.81 2.73 -16.55
CA LYS A 512 -9.35 3.91 -17.24
C LYS A 512 -10.46 4.58 -16.43
N TYR A 513 -11.34 3.80 -15.81
CA TYR A 513 -12.45 4.30 -15.00
C TYR A 513 -11.96 5.10 -13.79
N LEU A 514 -11.03 4.53 -13.01
CA LEU A 514 -10.48 5.18 -11.82
C LEU A 514 -9.62 6.40 -12.19
N ARG A 515 -8.85 6.34 -13.28
CA ARG A 515 -8.05 7.49 -13.77
C ARG A 515 -8.90 8.68 -14.16
N LYS A 516 -10.02 8.45 -14.85
CA LYS A 516 -10.96 9.51 -15.26
C LYS A 516 -11.61 10.23 -14.08
N ARG A 517 -11.65 9.60 -12.90
CA ARG A 517 -12.34 10.10 -11.71
C ARG A 517 -11.40 10.51 -10.58
N GLY A 518 -10.09 10.42 -10.78
CA GLY A 518 -9.15 10.89 -9.77
C GLY A 518 -8.97 12.39 -9.79
N PHE A 519 -8.44 12.86 -8.68
CA PHE A 519 -8.19 14.26 -8.39
C PHE A 519 -6.69 14.58 -8.51
N ARG A 520 -6.40 15.75 -9.08
CA ARG A 520 -5.05 16.31 -9.29
C ARG A 520 -5.06 17.77 -8.85
N GLY A 521 -4.68 18.02 -7.60
CA GLY A 521 -4.63 19.35 -7.01
C GLY A 521 -3.55 20.24 -7.62
N ASP A 522 -2.50 19.65 -8.17
CA ASP A 522 -1.38 20.35 -8.82
C ASP A 522 -1.74 20.99 -10.17
N LEU A 523 -2.96 20.75 -10.67
CA LEU A 523 -3.42 21.27 -11.96
C LEU A 523 -4.40 22.45 -11.82
N LEU A 524 -4.60 22.93 -10.60
CA LEU A 524 -5.57 23.98 -10.25
C LEU A 524 -5.10 25.41 -10.60
N GLY A 525 -3.92 25.58 -11.19
CA GLY A 525 -3.42 26.89 -11.62
C GLY A 525 -2.79 27.65 -10.46
N GLU A 526 -3.29 28.85 -10.15
CA GLU A 526 -2.77 29.66 -9.02
C GLU A 526 -3.08 29.05 -7.65
N GLU A 527 -4.07 28.16 -7.56
CA GLU A 527 -4.43 27.41 -6.34
C GLU A 527 -3.87 25.97 -6.37
N SER A 528 -2.76 25.74 -7.08
CA SER A 528 -2.18 24.39 -7.21
C SER A 528 -1.62 23.91 -5.89
N ILE A 529 -2.03 22.71 -5.48
CA ILE A 529 -1.53 22.07 -4.26
C ILE A 529 -0.99 20.69 -4.57
N ALA A 530 0.08 20.29 -3.88
CA ALA A 530 0.69 18.97 -4.04
C ALA A 530 -0.14 17.87 -3.34
N TYR A 531 -1.36 17.63 -3.83
CA TYR A 531 -2.33 16.68 -3.27
C TYR A 531 -3.21 16.07 -4.37
N GLY A 532 -3.52 14.78 -4.26
CA GLY A 532 -4.36 14.10 -5.24
C GLY A 532 -4.26 12.59 -5.16
N ASN A 533 -4.72 11.91 -6.21
CA ASN A 533 -4.59 10.46 -6.31
C ASN A 533 -3.16 10.07 -6.64
N ILE A 534 -2.43 9.53 -5.66
CA ILE A 534 -0.98 9.29 -5.68
C ILE A 534 -0.57 7.88 -6.11
N ASP A 535 -1.54 7.00 -6.38
CA ASP A 535 -1.29 5.68 -6.93
C ASP A 535 -2.52 5.09 -7.62
N LEU A 536 -2.32 3.89 -8.18
CA LEU A 536 -3.39 2.99 -8.56
C LEU A 536 -2.94 1.53 -8.41
N LYS A 537 -3.73 0.72 -7.72
CA LYS A 537 -3.54 -0.73 -7.59
C LYS A 537 -4.68 -1.45 -8.29
N LEU A 538 -4.34 -2.45 -9.10
CA LEU A 538 -5.28 -3.26 -9.86
C LEU A 538 -5.01 -4.73 -9.58
N PHE A 539 -6.06 -5.48 -9.29
CA PHE A 539 -6.00 -6.91 -9.03
C PHE A 539 -7.13 -7.63 -9.73
N SER A 540 -6.80 -8.69 -10.45
CA SER A 540 -7.80 -9.66 -10.91
C SER A 540 -7.47 -11.04 -10.42
N TYR A 541 -8.51 -11.83 -10.21
CA TYR A 541 -8.38 -13.25 -9.92
C TYR A 541 -9.34 -14.02 -10.81
N ASN A 542 -8.76 -14.88 -11.64
CA ASN A 542 -9.51 -15.81 -12.48
C ASN A 542 -9.47 -17.19 -11.83
N ALA A 543 -10.57 -17.58 -11.21
CA ALA A 543 -10.62 -18.82 -10.46
C ALA A 543 -10.57 -20.08 -11.34
N ARG A 544 -10.95 -19.98 -12.62
CA ARG A 544 -10.81 -21.08 -13.59
C ARG A 544 -9.34 -21.40 -13.86
N LEU A 545 -8.51 -20.37 -13.99
CA LEU A 545 -7.08 -20.53 -14.26
C LEU A 545 -6.24 -20.65 -12.99
N GLY A 546 -6.79 -20.27 -11.82
CA GLY A 546 -6.03 -20.12 -10.59
C GLY A 546 -4.98 -19.00 -10.68
N ILE A 547 -5.11 -18.10 -11.66
CA ILE A 547 -4.13 -17.03 -11.94
C ILE A 547 -4.66 -15.72 -11.36
N SER A 548 -3.79 -15.02 -10.63
CA SER A 548 -3.99 -13.63 -10.24
C SER A 548 -3.09 -12.69 -11.05
N ASP A 549 -3.63 -11.55 -11.48
CA ASP A 549 -2.86 -10.45 -12.07
C ASP A 549 -2.88 -9.26 -11.10
N TYR A 550 -1.70 -8.80 -10.68
CA TYR A 550 -1.55 -7.65 -9.79
C TYR A 550 -0.63 -6.62 -10.45
N LYS A 551 -1.14 -5.38 -10.58
CA LYS A 551 -0.44 -4.25 -11.18
C LYS A 551 -0.57 -3.04 -10.26
N ALA A 552 0.53 -2.31 -10.07
CA ALA A 552 0.56 -1.08 -9.31
C ALA A 552 1.21 0.06 -10.11
N PHE A 553 0.73 1.28 -9.92
CA PHE A 553 1.27 2.51 -10.48
C PHE A 553 1.55 3.48 -9.34
N ALA A 554 2.73 4.09 -9.33
CA ALA A 554 3.09 5.10 -8.36
C ALA A 554 3.04 6.50 -9.00
N GLY A 555 2.62 7.48 -8.21
CA GLY A 555 2.58 8.88 -8.58
C GLY A 555 1.19 9.36 -9.00
N PRO A 556 1.05 10.67 -9.21
CA PRO A 556 -0.23 11.29 -9.52
C PRO A 556 -0.84 10.72 -10.80
N ILE A 557 -2.11 10.34 -10.76
CA ILE A 557 -2.73 9.67 -11.92
C ILE A 557 -2.92 10.63 -13.10
N PHE A 558 -2.68 10.14 -14.32
CA PHE A 558 -2.93 10.82 -15.59
C PHE A 558 -3.30 9.82 -16.68
N LEU A 559 -3.95 10.29 -17.75
CA LEU A 559 -4.25 9.47 -18.94
C LEU A 559 -3.05 9.45 -19.87
N ARG A 560 -2.45 8.28 -20.05
CA ARG A 560 -1.41 8.06 -21.05
C ARG A 560 -2.06 7.98 -22.43
N LEU A 561 -1.78 8.95 -23.29
CA LEU A 561 -2.10 8.83 -24.71
C LEU A 561 -1.35 7.61 -25.25
N GLN A 562 -2.06 6.55 -25.60
CA GLN A 562 -1.48 5.38 -26.24
C GLN A 562 -0.95 5.81 -27.61
N HIS A 563 0.35 6.09 -27.70
CA HIS A 563 1.02 5.98 -28.99
C HIS A 563 1.20 4.49 -29.29
N PRO A 564 0.73 3.98 -30.44
CA PRO A 564 0.98 2.60 -30.83
C PRO A 564 2.50 2.41 -30.90
N GLN A 565 3.01 1.42 -30.17
CA GLN A 565 4.43 1.08 -30.23
C GLN A 565 4.83 0.86 -31.69
N PRO A 566 5.87 1.54 -32.20
CA PRO A 566 6.38 1.21 -33.52
C PRO A 566 6.97 -0.19 -33.44
N ARG A 567 6.40 -1.10 -34.25
CA ARG A 567 6.97 -2.41 -34.53
C ARG A 567 8.45 -2.23 -34.87
N THR A 568 9.30 -2.95 -34.14
CA THR A 568 10.70 -3.17 -34.49
C THR A 568 10.80 -3.54 -35.97
N SER A 569 11.31 -2.61 -36.76
CA SER A 569 11.64 -2.81 -38.17
C SER A 569 13.10 -2.42 -38.32
N GLU A 570 13.91 -3.40 -38.71
CA GLU A 570 15.34 -3.24 -38.97
C GLU A 570 15.59 -2.21 -40.08
N GLY A 571 16.58 -1.34 -39.84
CA GLY A 571 17.50 -0.80 -40.86
C GLY A 571 16.98 0.18 -41.92
N SER A 572 17.31 1.46 -41.75
CA SER A 572 18.12 2.19 -42.75
C SER A 572 18.56 3.57 -42.22
N ARG A 573 19.87 3.81 -42.27
CA ARG A 573 20.54 5.10 -42.03
C ARG A 573 19.97 6.21 -42.93
N LEU A 574 19.97 7.45 -42.43
CA LEU A 574 20.50 8.64 -43.11
C LEU A 574 20.63 9.82 -42.11
N GLN A 575 21.77 10.51 -42.21
CA GLN A 575 22.25 11.64 -41.41
C GLN A 575 21.67 12.99 -41.89
N SER A 576 21.60 13.96 -40.98
CA SER A 576 22.11 15.35 -41.10
C SER A 576 21.63 16.17 -39.89
N GLU A 577 22.48 16.49 -38.91
CA GLU A 577 23.26 17.74 -38.76
C GLU A 577 22.41 19.01 -38.49
N ASN A 578 22.44 19.55 -37.27
CA ASN A 578 23.25 20.74 -36.98
C ASN A 578 23.28 21.14 -35.49
N GLU A 579 24.49 21.50 -35.05
CA GLU A 579 24.95 22.08 -33.79
C GLU A 579 24.34 23.50 -33.59
N ALA A 580 24.35 24.20 -32.44
CA ALA A 580 25.34 24.31 -31.37
C ALA A 580 24.76 25.07 -30.15
N ALA A 581 25.30 24.81 -28.97
CA ALA A 581 25.39 25.75 -27.82
C ALA A 581 26.80 26.43 -27.87
N PRO A 582 27.29 27.36 -26.99
CA PRO A 582 26.90 27.57 -25.58
C PRO A 582 27.11 28.99 -24.94
N ALA A 583 26.89 29.06 -23.60
CA ALA A 583 27.55 29.90 -22.56
C ALA A 583 27.13 31.39 -22.39
N ALA A 584 27.23 32.08 -21.23
CA ALA A 584 27.28 31.81 -19.78
C ALA A 584 27.38 33.18 -19.02
N ILE A 585 27.00 33.23 -17.72
CA ILE A 585 27.51 34.08 -16.60
C ILE A 585 26.95 35.51 -16.31
N GLY A 586 26.47 35.67 -15.05
CA GLY A 586 26.71 36.78 -14.08
C GLY A 586 25.65 37.89 -14.00
N ASP A 587 25.36 38.58 -12.88
CA ASP A 587 25.64 38.47 -11.44
C ASP A 587 24.77 39.55 -10.72
N GLU A 588 24.45 39.30 -9.45
CA GLU A 588 23.95 40.16 -8.34
C GLU A 588 23.60 41.68 -8.52
N ARG A 589 22.44 42.13 -7.97
CA ARG A 589 22.33 42.81 -6.63
C ARG A 589 20.94 43.42 -6.29
N LEU A 590 20.61 43.30 -4.99
CA LEU A 590 19.44 43.80 -4.25
C LEU A 590 19.32 45.33 -4.11
N SER A 591 18.07 45.82 -3.94
CA SER A 591 17.75 46.89 -2.96
C SER A 591 16.27 46.92 -2.50
N VAL A 592 16.08 46.58 -1.21
CA VAL A 592 15.24 47.19 -0.14
C VAL A 592 13.70 47.39 -0.29
N ALA A 593 12.98 46.57 0.50
CA ALA A 593 11.83 46.78 1.42
C ALA A 593 10.72 47.83 1.16
N ILE A 594 9.45 47.41 1.39
CA ILE A 594 8.50 47.91 2.42
C ILE A 594 7.25 47.00 2.47
N ASP A 595 7.09 46.38 3.64
CA ASP A 595 5.93 46.12 4.51
C ASP A 595 4.55 45.62 4.02
N ASP A 596 4.11 44.57 4.74
CA ASP A 596 2.80 44.41 5.37
C ASP A 596 1.53 44.39 4.50
N ALA A 597 1.51 43.51 3.49
CA ALA A 597 0.27 43.04 2.87
C ALA A 597 0.21 41.54 2.54
N ALA A 598 1.34 40.82 2.60
CA ALA A 598 1.41 39.39 2.26
C ALA A 598 1.11 38.45 3.43
N ALA A 599 1.30 38.90 4.68
CA ALA A 599 1.08 38.07 5.88
C ALA A 599 -0.40 37.90 6.29
N LEU A 600 -1.33 38.55 5.58
CA LEU A 600 -2.77 38.45 5.84
C LEU A 600 -3.53 37.62 4.79
N ALA A 601 -2.92 37.31 3.64
CA ALA A 601 -3.52 36.45 2.62
C ALA A 601 -3.25 34.96 2.87
N GLU A 602 -2.33 34.62 3.78
CA GLU A 602 -1.93 33.25 4.13
C GLU A 602 -2.68 32.68 5.35
N MET A 603 -3.49 33.50 6.04
CA MET A 603 -4.22 33.09 7.26
C MET A 603 -5.67 32.61 7.02
N GLU A 604 -6.17 32.59 5.77
CA GLU A 604 -7.59 32.28 5.49
C GLU A 604 -7.84 31.23 4.38
N LEU A 605 -6.82 30.49 3.92
CA LEU A 605 -7.01 29.50 2.84
C LEU A 605 -7.20 28.04 3.27
N ILE A 606 -7.16 27.72 4.57
CA ILE A 606 -7.45 26.36 5.09
C ILE A 606 -8.57 26.34 6.14
N THR A 607 -9.18 27.49 6.46
CA THR A 607 -10.18 27.58 7.54
C THR A 607 -11.57 28.00 7.10
N GLU A 608 -11.75 28.50 5.88
CA GLU A 608 -13.07 28.74 5.30
C GLU A 608 -13.04 28.51 3.80
N ARG A 609 -13.48 27.33 3.34
CA ARG A 609 -14.15 27.20 2.03
C ARG A 609 -14.85 25.85 1.98
N ARG A 610 -16.15 25.94 1.70
CA ARG A 610 -17.11 24.86 1.43
C ARG A 610 -16.52 23.78 0.53
N SER A 611 -17.08 22.57 0.61
CA SER A 611 -16.94 21.46 -0.36
C SER A 611 -16.32 21.94 -1.68
N VAL A 612 -15.16 21.41 -2.08
CA VAL A 612 -14.46 21.78 -3.32
C VAL A 612 -15.50 22.06 -4.39
N ARG A 613 -15.63 23.35 -4.73
CA ARG A 613 -16.73 23.85 -5.53
C ARG A 613 -16.69 23.04 -6.85
N ASN A 614 -17.84 22.51 -7.30
CA ASN A 614 -17.91 21.54 -8.40
C ASN A 614 -17.20 22.03 -9.69
N ASP A 615 -17.01 23.34 -9.84
CA ASP A 615 -16.24 24.02 -10.88
C ASP A 615 -14.72 23.78 -10.79
N MET A 616 -14.10 23.85 -9.60
CA MET A 616 -12.66 23.56 -9.42
C MET A 616 -12.34 22.08 -9.71
N ARG A 617 -13.21 21.17 -9.26
CA ARG A 617 -13.10 19.74 -9.57
C ARG A 617 -13.26 19.50 -11.08
N ALA A 618 -14.21 20.17 -11.73
CA ALA A 618 -14.38 20.09 -13.19
C ALA A 618 -13.16 20.65 -13.96
N ILE A 619 -12.46 21.66 -13.42
CA ILE A 619 -11.22 22.21 -13.99
C ILE A 619 -10.07 21.20 -13.86
N ALA A 620 -9.87 20.60 -12.69
CA ALA A 620 -8.87 19.54 -12.49
C ALA A 620 -9.16 18.30 -13.36
N MET A 621 -10.43 17.88 -13.45
CA MET A 621 -10.89 16.76 -14.29
C MET A 621 -10.76 17.05 -15.79
N ARG A 622 -10.91 18.31 -16.24
CA ARG A 622 -10.70 18.70 -17.64
C ARG A 622 -9.24 18.65 -18.09
N LYS A 623 -8.28 18.61 -17.17
CA LYS A 623 -6.84 18.57 -17.46
C LYS A 623 -6.19 17.19 -17.23
N ILE A 624 -6.94 16.08 -17.23
CA ILE A 624 -6.35 14.73 -17.06
C ILE A 624 -5.44 14.30 -18.25
N GLY A 625 -5.42 15.08 -19.35
CA GLY A 625 -4.43 14.97 -20.44
C GLY A 625 -3.10 15.69 -20.19
N SER A 626 -2.81 16.17 -18.97
CA SER A 626 -1.70 17.07 -18.62
C SER A 626 -0.32 16.42 -18.43
N GLY A 627 -0.19 15.11 -18.61
CA GLY A 627 1.09 14.43 -18.47
C GLY A 627 1.51 14.18 -17.01
N PRO A 628 2.76 13.75 -16.80
CA PRO A 628 3.28 13.37 -15.50
C PRO A 628 3.49 14.60 -14.59
N PHE A 629 3.42 14.38 -13.28
CA PHE A 629 3.72 15.41 -12.26
C PHE A 629 5.24 15.62 -12.12
N LYS A 630 5.64 16.87 -11.86
CA LYS A 630 7.03 17.24 -11.55
C LYS A 630 7.09 18.15 -10.33
N TRP A 631 8.00 17.87 -9.39
CA TRP A 631 8.25 18.76 -8.25
C TRP A 631 8.76 20.13 -8.71
N SER A 632 9.63 20.17 -9.73
CA SER A 632 10.14 21.42 -10.32
C SER A 632 9.07 22.36 -10.89
N ASP A 633 7.84 21.88 -11.11
CA ASP A 633 6.75 22.67 -11.66
C ASP A 633 5.88 23.30 -10.55
N MET A 634 6.12 22.94 -9.28
CA MET A 634 5.46 23.56 -8.13
C MET A 634 6.14 24.88 -7.74
N ASN A 635 5.35 25.84 -7.27
CA ASN A 635 5.88 27.10 -6.75
C ASN A 635 6.68 26.87 -5.47
N SER A 636 7.72 27.67 -5.23
CA SER A 636 8.62 27.53 -4.07
C SER A 636 7.95 27.69 -2.69
N LEU A 637 6.73 28.24 -2.64
CA LEU A 637 5.93 28.37 -1.41
C LEU A 637 5.10 27.10 -1.11
N ASP A 638 4.84 26.27 -2.13
CA ASP A 638 4.10 24.99 -2.03
C ASP A 638 5.05 23.78 -2.14
N ASP A 639 6.36 24.01 -2.00
CA ASP A 639 7.39 22.97 -2.09
C ASP A 639 7.37 22.12 -0.81
N GLY A 640 6.35 21.27 -0.70
CA GLY A 640 6.25 20.30 0.37
C GLY A 640 7.52 19.45 0.43
N ASN A 641 7.95 19.11 1.65
CA ASN A 641 9.16 18.32 1.82
C ASN A 641 9.04 16.98 1.08
N HIS A 642 10.03 16.64 0.26
CA HIS A 642 9.97 15.54 -0.70
C HIS A 642 11.31 14.79 -0.84
N GLU A 643 12.06 14.70 0.26
CA GLU A 643 13.31 13.96 0.37
C GLU A 643 13.16 12.53 -0.17
N GLY A 644 14.13 12.08 -0.97
CA GLY A 644 14.11 10.77 -1.61
C GLY A 644 13.11 10.60 -2.77
N HIS A 645 12.39 11.65 -3.18
CA HIS A 645 11.53 11.59 -4.36
C HIS A 645 12.32 11.79 -5.68
N PRO A 646 11.91 11.14 -6.77
CA PRO A 646 12.26 11.58 -8.11
C PRO A 646 11.59 12.94 -8.41
N ASN A 647 12.24 13.78 -9.22
CA ASN A 647 11.63 15.05 -9.65
C ASN A 647 10.36 14.80 -10.48
N GLU A 648 10.39 13.88 -11.44
CA GLU A 648 9.27 13.54 -12.33
C GLU A 648 8.65 12.18 -11.98
N TRP A 649 7.33 12.13 -11.84
CA TRP A 649 6.56 10.93 -11.55
C TRP A 649 5.90 10.38 -12.82
N ASN A 650 6.70 9.68 -13.63
CA ASN A 650 6.27 9.10 -14.91
C ASN A 650 6.59 7.60 -15.01
N PHE A 651 5.98 6.81 -14.14
CA PHE A 651 6.30 5.38 -14.02
C PHE A 651 5.25 4.48 -14.67
N ASP A 652 5.73 3.41 -15.33
CA ASP A 652 4.91 2.34 -15.86
C ASP A 652 4.32 1.45 -14.77
N LYS A 653 3.36 0.59 -15.15
CA LYS A 653 2.83 -0.43 -14.25
C LYS A 653 3.91 -1.39 -13.80
N VAL A 654 3.89 -1.75 -12.51
CA VAL A 654 4.80 -2.71 -11.91
C VAL A 654 4.00 -3.88 -11.33
N SER A 655 4.55 -5.08 -11.48
CA SER A 655 4.18 -6.24 -10.68
C SER A 655 5.41 -6.62 -9.85
N PRO A 656 5.28 -6.74 -8.51
CA PRO A 656 6.43 -7.03 -7.65
C PRO A 656 7.00 -8.41 -7.97
N LYS A 657 8.32 -8.52 -7.89
CA LYS A 657 9.06 -9.78 -8.08
C LYS A 657 9.64 -10.21 -6.75
N TRP A 658 8.93 -11.09 -6.06
CA TRP A 658 9.34 -11.63 -4.77
C TRP A 658 10.55 -12.55 -4.92
N ALA A 659 11.43 -12.55 -3.92
CA ALA A 659 12.63 -13.35 -3.85
C ALA A 659 12.35 -14.85 -3.62
N TRP A 660 11.24 -15.22 -2.96
CA TRP A 660 10.89 -16.62 -2.68
C TRP A 660 9.41 -17.01 -2.74
#